data_AF-A0A4V5PPB4-F1
#
_entry.id   AF-A0A4V5PPB4-F1
#
_cell.length_a   1.000
_cell.length_b   1.000
_cell.length_c   1.000
_cell.angle_alpha   90.00
_cell.angle_beta   90.00
_cell.angle_gamma   90.00
#
_symmetry.space_group_name_H-M   'P 1'
#
loop_
_entity.id
_entity.type
_entity.pdbx_description
1 polymer ?
#
loop_
_entity_poly.entity_id
_entity_poly.type
_entity_poly.pdbx_seq_one_letter_code
_entity_poly.pdbx_strand_id
1 'polypeptide(L)'
;MIFSVIISEKGGAERREAFDRAEINVGRVQGNDLMLPKGNVSKRHARLVLRDGRFIVTDLKSTNGTYVNGRKIGQPTIVREGDKIYIGDFVLRIEAGPGAQLAGGRIPSGEFNAMPEVGSMDGPLSSPGGPPSVVPAKPRDNVLTGEQVADVVSHFPLENDPDEAPVPVPAPPRVPRPTQSTKPSGSMLSPTALSPLPPHTAAGPPTLSAGPRPTASSIPAPPQSPFPPTFGQAFPPRHAVPPGPTAVPPSPVNRVNSEPVPGPTAAHRAALVTLVERVAEGIDLASLAAGAVVSSTFATKITAAIEERVAVMKTAGLLPDSVGIEQLVVEARRELLELGTLGPLLADDDVMEIHVQGSTRLVAFRKSRRTPTGEMPFTSEEAAARALGRLLVRAGASFEASGAVDVVTPEGTRILGVAAAPGAKGLLVVLRKPQRIEASTLEDLVRAGLLSRAVATLLSQSMAGRANVLVAGPMGSGHGSLVAALAQSFSAEERVVSLQDDDEIPVTHTNALSIALGPSADAAANATRVAARMRPDRLVIGALAGPAASELVGALGEGAGSVLAATRAPTLRHALARLTADLVTARPGTTVDAAREALASAFDLVLEVARLRDGRARLMRVADLRVEGGALVARDIFTFLIERTAAGGAIEGSLHPTGVVPALVEDLAARGTPVDPAIFRRAK
;
A
#
# COMPACT_ATOMS: atom_id res chain seq x y z
N MET A 1 11.14 37.20 -1.65
CA MET A 1 9.85 37.29 -2.35
C MET A 1 9.82 36.28 -3.47
N ILE A 2 8.94 35.28 -3.39
CA ILE A 2 8.82 34.23 -4.43
C ILE A 2 7.75 34.63 -5.45
N PHE A 3 6.58 35.07 -5.01
CA PHE A 3 5.51 35.61 -5.88
C PHE A 3 4.56 36.54 -5.11
N SER A 4 3.73 37.27 -5.86
CA SER A 4 2.63 38.09 -5.36
C SER A 4 1.30 37.60 -5.93
N VAL A 5 0.24 37.76 -5.15
CA VAL A 5 -1.15 37.55 -5.59
C VAL A 5 -1.88 38.90 -5.50
N ILE A 6 -2.43 39.34 -6.62
CA ILE A 6 -3.39 40.44 -6.68
C ILE A 6 -4.77 39.85 -6.46
N ILE A 7 -5.47 40.35 -5.45
CA ILE A 7 -6.84 39.97 -5.08
C ILE A 7 -7.76 41.14 -5.46
N SER A 8 -8.69 40.88 -6.36
CA SER A 8 -9.77 41.80 -6.74
C SER A 8 -11.10 41.24 -6.23
N GLU A 9 -11.86 42.01 -5.48
CA GLU A 9 -13.23 41.65 -5.07
C GLU A 9 -14.24 42.34 -5.99
N LYS A 10 -15.33 41.67 -6.37
CA LYS A 10 -16.38 42.26 -7.21
C LYS A 10 -17.00 43.51 -6.56
N GLY A 11 -16.56 44.69 -6.98
CA GLY A 11 -16.97 46.00 -6.43
C GLY A 11 -16.07 46.56 -5.33
N GLY A 12 -14.95 45.89 -5.00
CA GLY A 12 -13.98 46.34 -4.00
C GLY A 12 -12.65 46.83 -4.60
N ALA A 13 -11.78 47.35 -3.74
CA ALA A 13 -10.41 47.73 -4.12
C ALA A 13 -9.53 46.50 -4.37
N GLU A 14 -8.61 46.58 -5.33
CA GLU A 14 -7.57 45.56 -5.49
C GLU A 14 -6.54 45.66 -4.35
N ARG A 15 -6.15 44.51 -3.78
CA ARG A 15 -5.05 44.42 -2.82
C ARG A 15 -4.00 43.41 -3.28
N ARG A 16 -2.74 43.62 -2.92
CA ARG A 16 -1.61 42.77 -3.31
C ARG A 16 -0.99 42.16 -2.06
N GLU A 17 -0.90 40.83 -2.01
CA GLU A 17 -0.26 40.08 -0.93
C GLU A 17 0.98 39.36 -1.50
N ALA A 18 2.11 39.45 -0.82
CA ALA A 18 3.39 38.89 -1.25
C ALA A 18 3.79 37.70 -0.38
N PHE A 19 4.30 36.63 -1.01
CA PHE A 19 4.58 35.37 -0.35
C PHE A 19 6.04 34.93 -0.54
N ASP A 20 6.66 34.50 0.56
CA ASP A 20 8.01 33.93 0.64
C ASP A 20 8.00 32.39 0.72
N ARG A 21 6.84 31.77 0.46
CA ARG A 21 6.65 30.32 0.42
C ARG A 21 6.25 29.87 -0.97
N ALA A 22 6.69 28.67 -1.37
CA ALA A 22 6.32 28.08 -2.66
C ALA A 22 4.91 27.49 -2.67
N GLU A 23 4.28 27.29 -1.50
CA GLU A 23 2.91 26.79 -1.38
C GLU A 23 2.11 27.69 -0.42
N ILE A 24 0.88 28.01 -0.80
CA ILE A 24 -0.07 28.77 0.02
C ILE A 24 -1.47 28.15 -0.03
N ASN A 25 -2.18 28.18 1.09
CA ASN A 25 -3.59 27.78 1.21
C ASN A 25 -4.49 29.02 1.09
N VAL A 26 -5.61 28.89 0.38
CA VAL A 26 -6.60 29.94 0.18
C VAL A 26 -7.93 29.52 0.79
N GLY A 27 -8.55 30.35 1.63
CA GLY A 27 -9.83 30.02 2.27
C GLY A 27 -10.40 31.11 3.17
N ARG A 28 -11.60 30.87 3.71
CA ARG A 28 -12.34 31.89 4.47
C ARG A 28 -11.85 32.12 5.91
N VAL A 29 -11.32 31.10 6.59
CA VAL A 29 -10.99 31.22 8.02
C VAL A 29 -9.55 31.71 8.22
N GLN A 30 -9.30 32.34 9.38
CA GLN A 30 -7.93 32.56 9.86
C GLN A 30 -7.20 31.20 9.96
N GLY A 31 -5.94 31.17 9.55
CA GLY A 31 -5.14 29.94 9.41
C GLY A 31 -4.94 29.46 7.96
N ASN A 32 -5.57 30.11 6.97
CA ASN A 32 -5.09 30.04 5.58
C ASN A 32 -4.05 31.13 5.35
N ASP A 33 -3.05 30.86 4.51
CA ASP A 33 -2.00 31.83 4.14
C ASP A 33 -2.60 33.04 3.39
N LEU A 34 -3.63 32.83 2.55
CA LEU A 34 -4.46 33.88 1.93
C LEU A 34 -5.92 33.77 2.42
N MET A 35 -6.36 34.77 3.19
CA MET A 35 -7.70 34.81 3.81
C MET A 35 -8.70 35.61 2.95
N LEU A 36 -9.80 34.96 2.58
CA LEU A 36 -10.88 35.51 1.75
C LEU A 36 -12.24 35.46 2.51
N PRO A 37 -12.59 36.49 3.31
CA PRO A 37 -13.63 36.41 4.34
C PRO A 37 -15.08 36.53 3.82
N LYS A 38 -15.47 35.80 2.77
CA LYS A 38 -16.84 35.84 2.19
C LYS A 38 -17.53 34.47 2.24
N GLY A 39 -18.83 34.46 2.50
CA GLY A 39 -19.60 33.23 2.79
C GLY A 39 -19.55 32.16 1.68
N ASN A 40 -19.40 32.59 0.43
CA ASN A 40 -19.22 31.72 -0.75
C ASN A 40 -17.81 31.12 -0.90
N VAL A 41 -16.90 31.40 0.04
CA VAL A 41 -15.58 30.76 0.13
C VAL A 41 -15.59 29.70 1.25
N SER A 42 -15.23 28.46 0.93
CA SER A 42 -15.06 27.37 1.90
C SER A 42 -13.93 27.64 2.91
N LYS A 43 -13.97 26.96 4.07
CA LYS A 43 -12.98 27.18 5.17
C LYS A 43 -11.53 27.02 4.67
N ARG A 44 -11.27 25.95 3.94
CA ARG A 44 -10.12 25.78 3.03
C ARG A 44 -10.75 25.58 1.65
N HIS A 45 -10.41 26.41 0.66
CA HIS A 45 -11.07 26.43 -0.64
C HIS A 45 -10.16 25.90 -1.74
N ALA A 46 -8.96 26.47 -1.85
CA ALA A 46 -7.98 26.11 -2.85
C ALA A 46 -6.56 26.09 -2.27
N ARG A 47 -5.64 25.50 -3.01
CA ARG A 47 -4.20 25.53 -2.76
C ARG A 47 -3.50 26.02 -4.01
N LEU A 48 -2.53 26.91 -3.84
CA LEU A 48 -1.66 27.38 -4.91
C LEU A 48 -0.23 26.91 -4.61
N VAL A 49 0.40 26.25 -5.59
CA VAL A 49 1.77 25.75 -5.49
C VAL A 49 2.60 26.27 -6.67
N LEU A 50 3.76 26.87 -6.40
CA LEU A 50 4.80 27.11 -7.38
C LEU A 50 5.74 25.91 -7.41
N ARG A 51 5.79 25.20 -8.54
CA ARG A 51 6.68 24.06 -8.75
C ARG A 51 7.31 24.15 -10.14
N ASP A 52 8.62 23.96 -10.22
CA ASP A 52 9.39 23.98 -11.49
C ASP A 52 9.12 25.25 -12.34
N GLY A 53 9.00 26.40 -11.68
CA GLY A 53 8.70 27.70 -12.30
C GLY A 53 7.24 27.87 -12.77
N ARG A 54 6.34 26.94 -12.43
CA ARG A 54 4.92 26.95 -12.84
C ARG A 54 4.00 27.02 -11.63
N PHE A 55 2.98 27.85 -11.71
CA PHE A 55 1.92 27.90 -10.71
C PHE A 55 0.88 26.82 -10.99
N ILE A 56 0.43 26.13 -9.94
CA ILE A 56 -0.58 25.08 -10.00
C ILE A 56 -1.66 25.39 -8.98
N VAL A 57 -2.90 25.52 -9.44
CA VAL A 57 -4.09 25.72 -8.59
C VAL A 57 -4.79 24.38 -8.42
N THR A 58 -5.11 24.02 -7.17
CA THR A 58 -5.88 22.82 -6.84
C THR A 58 -7.08 23.21 -5.98
N ASP A 59 -8.28 22.82 -6.40
CA ASP A 59 -9.49 22.95 -5.58
C ASP A 59 -9.49 21.89 -4.46
N LEU A 60 -9.76 22.30 -3.22
CA LEU A 60 -9.74 21.44 -2.04
C LEU A 60 -11.13 20.86 -1.71
N LYS A 61 -11.88 20.45 -2.74
CA LYS A 61 -13.30 20.04 -2.68
C LYS A 61 -14.17 21.16 -2.10
N SER A 62 -13.99 22.37 -2.61
CA SER A 62 -14.75 23.54 -2.18
C SER A 62 -16.22 23.44 -2.62
N THR A 63 -17.10 24.14 -1.89
CA THR A 63 -18.56 24.04 -2.09
C THR A 63 -19.00 24.61 -3.44
N ASN A 64 -18.39 25.73 -3.86
CA ASN A 64 -18.73 26.40 -5.12
C ASN A 64 -17.76 26.02 -6.26
N GLY A 65 -16.58 25.52 -5.92
CA GLY A 65 -15.49 25.21 -6.83
C GLY A 65 -14.63 26.42 -7.19
N THR A 66 -13.38 26.13 -7.50
CA THR A 66 -12.42 27.06 -8.11
C THR A 66 -12.59 27.06 -9.63
N TYR A 67 -12.46 28.22 -10.27
CA TYR A 67 -12.49 28.35 -11.73
C TYR A 67 -11.23 29.07 -12.22
N VAL A 68 -10.70 28.67 -13.38
CA VAL A 68 -9.58 29.34 -14.06
C VAL A 68 -10.06 29.80 -15.42
N ASN A 69 -9.93 31.10 -15.72
CA ASN A 69 -10.39 31.74 -16.96
C ASN A 69 -11.85 31.36 -17.31
N GLY A 70 -12.72 31.34 -16.30
CA GLY A 70 -14.15 31.00 -16.43
C GLY A 70 -14.48 29.50 -16.47
N ARG A 71 -13.50 28.60 -16.50
CA ARG A 71 -13.72 27.13 -16.51
C ARG A 71 -13.51 26.53 -15.13
N LYS A 72 -14.46 25.73 -14.64
CA LYS A 72 -14.34 25.04 -13.34
C LYS A 72 -13.22 24.00 -13.40
N ILE A 73 -12.32 24.00 -12.41
CA ILE A 73 -11.25 22.99 -12.34
C ILE A 73 -11.71 21.79 -11.49
N GLY A 74 -11.50 20.57 -12.01
CA GLY A 74 -11.74 19.30 -11.29
C GLY A 74 -10.46 18.57 -10.88
N GLN A 75 -9.30 19.08 -11.29
CA GLN A 75 -7.97 18.50 -11.07
C GLN A 75 -6.93 19.64 -10.95
N PRO A 76 -5.74 19.38 -10.37
CA PRO A 76 -4.66 20.37 -10.31
C PRO A 76 -4.37 20.94 -11.71
N THR A 77 -4.48 22.26 -11.84
CA THR A 77 -4.42 22.96 -13.13
C THR A 77 -3.29 23.97 -13.12
N ILE A 78 -2.42 23.92 -14.14
CA ILE A 78 -1.33 24.89 -14.31
C ILE A 78 -1.92 26.24 -14.74
N VAL A 79 -1.48 27.30 -14.09
CA VAL A 79 -1.84 28.69 -14.39
C VAL A 79 -0.59 29.52 -14.67
N ARG A 80 -0.75 30.56 -15.50
CA ARG A 80 0.30 31.49 -15.93
C ARG A 80 0.05 32.88 -15.35
N GLU A 81 1.06 33.73 -15.43
CA GLU A 81 0.89 35.16 -15.13
C GLU A 81 -0.20 35.77 -16.03
N GLY A 82 -1.12 36.51 -15.42
CA GLY A 82 -2.29 37.08 -16.10
C GLY A 82 -3.54 36.19 -16.14
N ASP A 83 -3.45 34.88 -15.87
CA ASP A 83 -4.64 34.02 -15.73
C ASP A 83 -5.51 34.47 -14.54
N LYS A 84 -6.83 34.40 -14.72
CA LYS A 84 -7.82 34.80 -13.69
C LYS A 84 -8.35 33.57 -12.96
N ILE A 85 -8.06 33.48 -11.67
CA ILE A 85 -8.54 32.41 -10.79
C ILE A 85 -9.70 32.95 -9.97
N TYR A 86 -10.89 32.36 -10.12
CA TYR A 86 -12.10 32.79 -9.45
C TYR A 86 -12.39 31.88 -8.26
N ILE A 87 -12.56 32.49 -7.08
CA ILE A 87 -12.86 31.84 -5.79
C ILE A 87 -13.94 32.68 -5.10
N GLY A 88 -15.21 32.24 -5.19
CA GLY A 88 -16.35 33.05 -4.76
C GLY A 88 -16.42 34.37 -5.55
N ASP A 89 -16.55 35.51 -4.86
CA ASP A 89 -16.56 36.85 -5.48
C ASP A 89 -15.16 37.43 -5.75
N PHE A 90 -14.10 36.66 -5.45
CA PHE A 90 -12.72 37.09 -5.63
C PHE A 90 -12.13 36.59 -6.94
N VAL A 91 -11.44 37.49 -7.64
CA VAL A 91 -10.57 37.19 -8.76
C VAL A 91 -9.12 37.34 -8.29
N LEU A 92 -8.38 36.25 -8.30
CA LEU A 92 -6.94 36.22 -8.01
C LEU A 92 -6.16 36.23 -9.32
N ARG A 93 -5.11 37.05 -9.37
CA ARG A 93 -4.08 37.06 -10.43
C ARG A 93 -2.72 36.89 -9.79
N ILE A 94 -1.84 36.12 -10.44
CA ILE A 94 -0.50 35.83 -9.92
C ILE A 94 0.54 36.60 -10.72
N GLU A 95 1.51 37.17 -10.02
CA GLU A 95 2.71 37.79 -10.57
C GLU A 95 3.92 37.17 -9.88
N ALA A 96 4.88 36.64 -10.64
CA ALA A 96 6.08 36.07 -10.07
C ALA A 96 7.02 37.17 -9.54
N GLY A 97 7.75 36.87 -8.47
CA GLY A 97 8.76 37.78 -7.94
C GLY A 97 10.02 37.79 -8.83
N PRO A 98 10.90 38.81 -8.70
CA PRO A 98 12.15 38.88 -9.46
C PRO A 98 13.09 37.65 -9.31
N GLY A 99 12.88 36.83 -8.27
CA GLY A 99 13.63 35.58 -8.05
C GLY A 99 13.15 34.37 -8.87
N ALA A 100 11.99 34.44 -9.54
CA ALA A 100 11.42 33.28 -10.24
C ALA A 100 11.96 33.09 -11.67
N GLN A 101 12.55 34.12 -12.28
CA GLN A 101 12.98 34.11 -13.69
C GLN A 101 14.40 33.54 -13.93
N LEU A 102 15.11 33.12 -12.88
CA LEU A 102 16.47 32.56 -12.97
C LEU A 102 16.54 31.03 -13.09
N ALA A 103 15.40 30.33 -13.15
CA ALA A 103 15.32 28.86 -13.25
C ALA A 103 14.65 28.36 -14.55
N GLY A 104 14.54 29.20 -15.58
CA GLY A 104 13.96 28.85 -16.88
C GLY A 104 14.78 29.42 -18.03
N GLY A 105 15.52 28.56 -18.73
CA GLY A 105 16.26 28.97 -19.93
C GLY A 105 15.33 29.49 -21.02
N ARG A 106 15.72 30.58 -21.69
CA ARG A 106 15.05 31.11 -22.88
C ARG A 106 14.93 30.01 -23.95
N ILE A 107 13.70 29.66 -24.32
CA ILE A 107 13.41 29.03 -25.62
C ILE A 107 12.99 30.16 -26.55
N PRO A 108 13.65 30.36 -27.71
CA PRO A 108 13.21 31.34 -28.70
C PRO A 108 11.86 30.93 -29.29
N SER A 109 10.94 31.88 -29.41
CA SER A 109 9.87 31.81 -30.40
C SER A 109 10.51 31.93 -31.79
N GLY A 110 10.62 30.80 -32.51
CA GLY A 110 11.17 30.72 -33.87
C GLY A 110 10.20 29.97 -34.78
N GLU A 111 9.98 30.52 -35.97
CA GLU A 111 8.96 30.06 -36.92
C GLU A 111 9.32 28.71 -37.56
N PHE A 112 8.29 27.93 -37.92
CA PHE A 112 8.45 26.77 -38.78
C PHE A 112 8.74 27.23 -40.21
N ASN A 113 9.99 27.09 -40.69
CA ASN A 113 10.21 26.86 -42.12
C ASN A 113 11.53 26.15 -42.46
N ALA A 114 11.45 25.33 -43.51
CA ALA A 114 12.49 24.79 -44.40
C ALA A 114 13.77 24.13 -43.83
N MET A 115 13.97 22.85 -44.19
CA MET A 115 15.29 22.21 -44.30
C MET A 115 16.04 22.71 -45.56
N PRO A 116 17.38 22.81 -45.54
CA PRO A 116 18.18 23.03 -46.75
C PRO A 116 18.50 21.72 -47.50
N GLU A 117 18.79 21.86 -48.80
CA GLU A 117 18.95 20.78 -49.78
C GLU A 117 20.30 20.05 -49.74
N VAL A 118 20.34 18.83 -50.30
CA VAL A 118 21.55 18.23 -50.89
C VAL A 118 21.19 17.46 -52.17
N GLY A 119 21.82 17.85 -53.30
CA GLY A 119 22.28 16.92 -54.35
C GLY A 119 21.26 16.37 -55.35
N SER A 120 21.22 16.97 -56.54
CA SER A 120 20.54 16.49 -57.75
C SER A 120 21.32 15.39 -58.50
N MET A 121 20.60 14.46 -59.17
CA MET A 121 20.91 14.01 -60.54
C MET A 121 19.78 13.19 -61.21
N ASP A 122 19.45 13.60 -62.44
CA ASP A 122 18.87 12.90 -63.61
C ASP A 122 17.48 12.19 -63.59
N GLY A 123 16.71 12.41 -64.68
CA GLY A 123 15.32 11.93 -64.90
C GLY A 123 15.19 10.82 -65.98
N PRO A 124 14.13 10.74 -66.82
CA PRO A 124 13.03 11.72 -67.06
C PRO A 124 11.59 11.16 -66.89
N LEU A 125 10.61 12.01 -67.24
CA LEU A 125 9.16 11.90 -67.03
C LEU A 125 8.41 10.78 -67.79
N SER A 126 7.30 10.31 -67.19
CA SER A 126 6.04 9.96 -67.89
C SER A 126 4.84 9.93 -66.93
N SER A 127 3.72 10.51 -67.38
CA SER A 127 2.41 10.57 -66.71
C SER A 127 1.31 10.53 -67.81
N PRO A 128 -0.01 10.39 -67.53
CA PRO A 128 -0.70 10.08 -66.27
C PRO A 128 -1.76 8.94 -66.40
N GLY A 129 -2.44 8.62 -65.29
CA GLY A 129 -3.73 7.90 -65.29
C GLY A 129 -4.57 8.31 -64.08
N GLY A 130 -5.78 8.83 -64.30
CA GLY A 130 -6.68 9.33 -63.25
C GLY A 130 -7.80 8.35 -62.85
N PRO A 131 -8.50 8.59 -61.71
CA PRO A 131 -9.64 7.76 -61.27
C PRO A 131 -11.01 8.27 -61.79
N PRO A 132 -12.03 7.39 -61.91
CA PRO A 132 -13.40 7.75 -62.30
C PRO A 132 -14.30 8.18 -61.10
N SER A 133 -15.59 8.41 -61.36
CA SER A 133 -16.48 9.33 -60.61
C SER A 133 -17.87 8.73 -60.23
N VAL A 134 -18.70 9.54 -59.56
CA VAL A 134 -20.17 9.43 -59.27
C VAL A 134 -20.63 8.30 -58.31
N VAL A 135 -21.68 8.37 -57.46
CA VAL A 135 -22.85 9.27 -57.23
C VAL A 135 -23.31 9.23 -55.74
N PRO A 136 -24.01 10.24 -55.19
CA PRO A 136 -25.00 10.05 -54.11
C PRO A 136 -26.43 10.52 -54.49
N ALA A 137 -27.47 9.92 -53.91
CA ALA A 137 -28.89 10.21 -54.18
C ALA A 137 -29.64 10.83 -52.96
N LYS A 138 -30.76 11.52 -53.25
CA LYS A 138 -31.47 12.48 -52.37
C LYS A 138 -32.43 11.86 -51.33
N PRO A 139 -32.75 12.60 -50.24
CA PRO A 139 -33.98 12.46 -49.45
C PRO A 139 -35.14 13.33 -49.98
N ARG A 140 -36.33 13.13 -49.40
CA ARG A 140 -37.60 13.91 -49.49
C ARG A 140 -38.33 13.77 -48.15
N ASP A 141 -39.21 14.65 -47.66
CA ASP A 141 -39.57 16.04 -47.94
C ASP A 141 -40.41 16.56 -46.74
N ASN A 142 -40.58 17.89 -46.61
CA ASN A 142 -41.61 18.60 -45.81
C ASN A 142 -41.50 18.62 -44.26
N VAL A 143 -41.85 19.70 -43.54
CA VAL A 143 -42.36 21.04 -43.92
C VAL A 143 -42.02 22.12 -42.86
N LEU A 144 -42.15 23.40 -43.26
CA LEU A 144 -42.00 24.73 -42.60
C LEU A 144 -42.37 24.81 -41.08
N THR A 145 -41.91 25.78 -40.27
CA THR A 145 -41.95 27.26 -40.45
C THR A 145 -41.00 28.09 -39.53
N GLY A 146 -40.55 29.27 -40.00
CA GLY A 146 -40.08 30.43 -39.19
C GLY A 146 -38.59 30.41 -38.76
N GLU A 147 -37.68 31.26 -39.24
CA GLU A 147 -37.54 32.74 -39.09
C GLU A 147 -37.35 33.23 -37.63
N GLN A 148 -36.43 34.13 -37.27
CA GLN A 148 -35.30 34.79 -37.97
C GLN A 148 -34.34 35.43 -36.93
N VAL A 149 -33.03 35.50 -37.25
CA VAL A 149 -32.10 36.66 -37.05
C VAL A 149 -31.71 37.18 -35.62
N ALA A 150 -30.38 37.12 -35.39
CA ALA A 150 -29.45 38.08 -34.74
C ALA A 150 -29.32 38.30 -33.21
N ASP A 151 -28.02 38.34 -32.86
CA ASP A 151 -27.27 39.31 -32.02
C ASP A 151 -27.44 39.48 -30.49
N VAL A 152 -26.32 39.16 -29.82
CA VAL A 152 -25.50 39.96 -28.88
C VAL A 152 -26.16 40.69 -27.69
N VAL A 153 -25.37 40.73 -26.60
CA VAL A 153 -25.38 41.62 -25.42
C VAL A 153 -25.87 40.96 -24.13
N SER A 154 -24.88 40.71 -23.27
CA SER A 154 -25.04 40.49 -21.83
C SER A 154 -25.71 41.67 -21.13
N HIS A 155 -26.77 41.43 -20.35
CA HIS A 155 -27.21 42.34 -19.28
C HIS A 155 -27.57 41.55 -18.01
N PHE A 156 -26.90 41.91 -16.91
CA PHE A 156 -27.31 41.61 -15.54
C PHE A 156 -28.15 42.79 -15.03
N PRO A 157 -29.31 42.54 -14.41
CA PRO A 157 -29.89 43.48 -13.46
C PRO A 157 -29.80 42.95 -12.02
N LEU A 158 -29.55 43.87 -11.08
CA LEU A 158 -29.82 43.74 -9.64
C LEU A 158 -30.62 44.98 -9.22
N GLU A 159 -31.08 44.99 -7.96
CA GLU A 159 -31.90 46.03 -7.28
C GLU A 159 -33.43 45.91 -7.48
N ASN A 160 -34.29 46.07 -6.46
CA ASN A 160 -34.14 46.08 -4.99
C ASN A 160 -35.52 45.84 -4.30
N ASP A 161 -35.53 45.10 -3.16
CA ASP A 161 -36.45 45.18 -2.00
C ASP A 161 -38.00 45.12 -2.17
N PRO A 162 -38.81 45.01 -1.07
CA PRO A 162 -38.77 43.97 -0.03
C PRO A 162 -40.18 43.42 0.34
N ASP A 163 -40.31 42.20 0.89
CA ASP A 163 -41.21 41.94 2.06
C ASP A 163 -41.15 40.51 2.68
N GLU A 164 -41.52 40.48 3.96
CA GLU A 164 -41.94 39.38 4.87
C GLU A 164 -41.45 37.89 4.78
N ALA A 165 -40.79 37.50 5.88
CA ALA A 165 -41.01 36.29 6.70
C ALA A 165 -40.39 34.91 6.31
N PRO A 166 -40.00 34.07 7.30
CA PRO A 166 -39.12 32.91 7.08
C PRO A 166 -39.84 31.57 6.92
N VAL A 167 -39.29 30.70 6.06
CA VAL A 167 -39.77 29.32 5.83
C VAL A 167 -38.79 28.30 6.45
N PRO A 168 -39.26 27.27 7.19
CA PRO A 168 -38.38 26.44 8.03
C PRO A 168 -37.57 25.37 7.28
N VAL A 169 -36.44 24.99 7.90
CA VAL A 169 -35.48 24.00 7.38
C VAL A 169 -36.02 22.56 7.52
N PRO A 170 -35.93 21.69 6.48
CA PRO A 170 -36.37 20.30 6.58
C PRO A 170 -35.37 19.40 7.34
N ALA A 171 -35.91 18.46 8.13
CA ALA A 171 -35.15 17.45 8.88
C ALA A 171 -34.83 16.20 8.02
N PRO A 172 -33.77 15.43 8.35
CA PRO A 172 -33.34 14.26 7.56
C PRO A 172 -34.33 13.07 7.65
N PRO A 173 -34.36 12.20 6.62
CA PRO A 173 -35.42 11.20 6.44
C PRO A 173 -35.32 10.00 7.40
N ARG A 174 -36.49 9.51 7.83
CA ARG A 174 -36.63 8.23 8.57
C ARG A 174 -36.99 7.09 7.60
N VAL A 175 -36.39 5.93 7.84
CA VAL A 175 -36.69 4.67 7.12
C VAL A 175 -38.06 4.12 7.56
N PRO A 176 -39.01 3.84 6.64
CA PRO A 176 -40.29 3.22 7.00
C PRO A 176 -40.21 1.68 7.03
N ARG A 177 -40.88 1.06 8.01
CA ARG A 177 -41.24 -0.37 7.98
C ARG A 177 -42.51 -0.55 7.13
N PRO A 178 -42.66 -1.68 6.41
CA PRO A 178 -43.92 -2.01 5.74
C PRO A 178 -44.92 -2.65 6.71
N THR A 179 -46.17 -2.17 6.66
CA THR A 179 -47.36 -2.88 7.19
C THR A 179 -48.33 -3.18 6.05
N GLN A 180 -49.05 -4.29 6.18
CA GLN A 180 -49.96 -4.86 5.18
C GLN A 180 -51.23 -4.02 4.96
N SER A 181 -51.83 -4.08 3.75
CA SER A 181 -53.30 -4.17 3.59
C SER A 181 -53.75 -4.50 2.15
N THR A 182 -54.75 -5.40 2.06
CA THR A 182 -55.85 -5.50 1.06
C THR A 182 -55.62 -5.74 -0.45
N LYS A 183 -56.41 -6.70 -0.97
CA LYS A 183 -56.69 -6.98 -2.41
C LYS A 183 -57.62 -5.91 -3.03
N PRO A 184 -57.82 -5.91 -4.37
CA PRO A 184 -59.00 -6.60 -4.92
C PRO A 184 -58.71 -7.50 -6.15
N SER A 185 -59.78 -8.05 -6.74
CA SER A 185 -59.82 -9.14 -7.73
C SER A 185 -59.87 -8.66 -9.20
N GLY A 186 -59.47 -9.52 -10.15
CA GLY A 186 -59.65 -9.31 -11.60
C GLY A 186 -59.21 -10.53 -12.42
N SER A 187 -60.14 -11.17 -13.13
CA SER A 187 -59.96 -12.46 -13.84
C SER A 187 -59.56 -12.28 -15.31
N MET A 188 -58.82 -13.23 -15.92
CA MET A 188 -59.36 -14.10 -17.01
C MET A 188 -58.31 -14.93 -17.81
N LEU A 189 -58.77 -16.14 -18.20
CA LEU A 189 -58.40 -17.01 -19.34
C LEU A 189 -57.25 -18.06 -19.23
N SER A 190 -57.63 -19.27 -19.67
CA SER A 190 -56.89 -20.55 -19.82
C SER A 190 -56.86 -20.92 -21.35
N PRO A 191 -56.71 -22.18 -21.89
CA PRO A 191 -56.72 -23.54 -21.28
C PRO A 191 -55.77 -24.62 -21.90
N THR A 192 -56.04 -25.89 -21.49
CA THR A 192 -55.67 -27.23 -22.07
C THR A 192 -54.35 -27.84 -21.53
N ALA A 193 -54.14 -29.15 -21.34
CA ALA A 193 -54.90 -30.38 -21.69
C ALA A 193 -55.06 -31.39 -20.50
N LEU A 194 -55.28 -32.69 -20.77
CA LEU A 194 -55.54 -33.77 -19.77
C LEU A 194 -54.84 -35.13 -20.08
N SER A 195 -54.43 -35.85 -19.01
CA SER A 195 -54.56 -37.31 -18.60
C SER A 195 -54.58 -38.49 -19.64
N PRO A 196 -54.57 -39.83 -19.29
CA PRO A 196 -54.64 -40.53 -17.97
C PRO A 196 -53.81 -41.87 -17.71
N LEU A 197 -53.84 -42.30 -16.43
CA LEU A 197 -53.76 -43.60 -15.66
C LEU A 197 -53.95 -45.02 -16.33
N PRO A 198 -53.97 -46.19 -15.60
CA PRO A 198 -53.24 -46.77 -14.40
C PRO A 198 -52.82 -48.28 -14.66
N PRO A 199 -53.02 -49.36 -13.82
CA PRO A 199 -53.00 -49.65 -12.35
C PRO A 199 -52.16 -50.90 -11.87
N HIS A 200 -52.28 -51.30 -10.58
CA HIS A 200 -52.11 -52.63 -9.89
C HIS A 200 -51.02 -52.74 -8.78
N THR A 201 -51.17 -53.40 -7.60
CA THR A 201 -52.20 -53.59 -6.55
C THR A 201 -51.69 -54.66 -5.55
N ALA A 202 -51.66 -54.41 -4.23
CA ALA A 202 -51.80 -55.41 -3.15
C ALA A 202 -51.98 -54.75 -1.75
N ALA A 203 -52.78 -55.34 -0.84
CA ALA A 203 -53.11 -54.83 0.50
C ALA A 203 -52.66 -55.81 1.62
N GLY A 204 -52.34 -55.38 2.85
CA GLY A 204 -53.26 -55.15 4.01
C GLY A 204 -53.02 -56.25 5.10
N PRO A 205 -53.65 -56.27 6.30
CA PRO A 205 -54.56 -55.33 7.01
C PRO A 205 -54.17 -55.18 8.55
N PRO A 206 -55.04 -54.90 9.57
CA PRO A 206 -56.07 -53.84 9.77
C PRO A 206 -56.16 -53.13 11.19
N THR A 207 -57.01 -52.08 11.31
CA THR A 207 -57.91 -51.68 12.47
C THR A 207 -57.33 -51.16 13.83
N LEU A 208 -57.95 -50.29 14.66
CA LEU A 208 -59.20 -49.45 14.65
C LEU A 208 -59.22 -48.37 15.80
N SER A 209 -59.91 -47.22 15.58
CA SER A 209 -60.89 -46.49 16.46
C SER A 209 -60.58 -46.06 17.94
N ALA A 210 -61.09 -44.96 18.55
CA ALA A 210 -61.57 -43.63 18.10
C ALA A 210 -61.94 -42.66 19.28
N GLY A 211 -61.73 -41.34 19.08
CA GLY A 211 -62.60 -40.23 19.57
C GLY A 211 -62.42 -39.65 21.00
N PRO A 212 -63.11 -38.54 21.37
CA PRO A 212 -63.66 -37.44 20.55
C PRO A 212 -63.27 -36.00 21.05
N ARG A 213 -63.65 -34.95 20.30
CA ARG A 213 -63.53 -33.52 20.69
C ARG A 213 -64.70 -33.06 21.60
N PRO A 214 -64.53 -31.94 22.34
CA PRO A 214 -65.35 -30.77 22.01
C PRO A 214 -64.65 -29.39 22.06
N THR A 215 -65.41 -28.40 21.57
CA THR A 215 -65.25 -26.93 21.50
C THR A 215 -65.21 -26.21 22.87
N ALA A 216 -64.89 -24.92 23.03
CA ALA A 216 -64.13 -23.92 22.27
C ALA A 216 -64.09 -22.59 23.09
N SER A 217 -62.98 -21.83 23.10
CA SER A 217 -62.97 -20.38 23.38
C SER A 217 -61.58 -19.73 23.17
N SER A 218 -61.61 -18.42 22.87
CA SER A 218 -60.49 -17.44 22.82
C SER A 218 -59.25 -17.76 21.97
N ILE A 219 -59.14 -17.09 20.82
CA ILE A 219 -57.88 -16.83 20.10
C ILE A 219 -57.28 -15.53 20.65
N PRO A 220 -56.01 -15.51 21.07
CA PRO A 220 -55.06 -14.64 20.35
C PRO A 220 -53.65 -15.23 20.15
N ALA A 221 -53.13 -15.03 18.93
CA ALA A 221 -51.72 -15.05 18.52
C ALA A 221 -50.89 -16.36 18.64
N PRO A 222 -49.94 -16.60 17.70
CA PRO A 222 -49.06 -17.78 17.74
C PRO A 222 -47.89 -17.60 18.73
N PRO A 223 -47.53 -18.64 19.51
CA PRO A 223 -46.37 -18.59 20.39
C PRO A 223 -45.06 -18.70 19.59
N GLN A 224 -44.12 -17.81 19.89
CA GLN A 224 -42.72 -18.01 19.51
C GLN A 224 -42.14 -19.14 20.38
N SER A 225 -41.49 -20.12 19.75
CA SER A 225 -40.79 -21.19 20.45
C SER A 225 -39.55 -20.67 21.18
N PRO A 226 -39.13 -21.32 22.29
CA PRO A 226 -38.54 -20.58 23.40
C PRO A 226 -37.04 -20.83 23.60
N PHE A 227 -36.36 -19.84 24.19
CA PHE A 227 -35.13 -20.10 24.93
C PHE A 227 -35.45 -21.02 26.12
N PRO A 228 -34.68 -22.10 26.37
CA PRO A 228 -34.93 -22.99 27.50
C PRO A 228 -34.60 -22.29 28.84
N PRO A 229 -35.41 -22.50 29.89
CA PRO A 229 -35.24 -21.81 31.16
C PRO A 229 -34.23 -22.50 32.10
N THR A 230 -33.66 -21.69 32.99
CA THR A 230 -32.84 -22.09 34.12
C THR A 230 -33.61 -22.98 35.10
N PHE A 231 -33.09 -24.17 35.41
CA PHE A 231 -33.28 -24.81 36.71
C PHE A 231 -32.00 -25.56 37.12
N GLY A 232 -31.64 -25.45 38.40
CA GLY A 232 -30.34 -25.91 38.89
C GLY A 232 -30.26 -27.41 39.15
N GLN A 233 -29.07 -27.98 38.93
CA GLN A 233 -28.61 -29.17 39.63
C GLN A 233 -27.29 -28.88 40.33
N ALA A 234 -27.14 -29.39 41.54
CA ALA A 234 -25.97 -29.13 42.38
C ALA A 234 -24.74 -29.89 41.86
N PHE A 235 -23.62 -29.19 41.73
CA PHE A 235 -22.32 -29.82 41.51
C PHE A 235 -21.72 -30.27 42.86
N PRO A 236 -21.01 -31.41 42.91
CA PRO A 236 -20.39 -31.92 44.14
C PRO A 236 -19.25 -31.00 44.62
N PRO A 237 -18.91 -31.03 45.92
CA PRO A 237 -17.84 -30.19 46.47
C PRO A 237 -16.49 -30.55 45.87
N ARG A 238 -15.75 -29.54 45.40
CA ARG A 238 -14.36 -29.70 44.94
C ARG A 238 -13.47 -30.07 46.12
N HIS A 239 -12.68 -31.13 45.97
CA HIS A 239 -11.58 -31.41 46.88
C HIS A 239 -10.59 -30.23 46.93
N ALA A 240 -10.16 -29.88 48.14
CA ALA A 240 -9.20 -28.81 48.35
C ALA A 240 -7.81 -29.18 47.81
N VAL A 241 -7.18 -28.26 47.10
CA VAL A 241 -5.76 -28.33 46.75
C VAL A 241 -4.96 -27.95 48.00
N PRO A 242 -3.96 -28.75 48.44
CA PRO A 242 -3.18 -28.43 49.63
C PRO A 242 -2.29 -27.19 49.41
N PRO A 243 -2.11 -26.33 50.42
CA PRO A 243 -1.22 -25.17 50.32
C PRO A 243 0.25 -25.61 50.25
N GLY A 244 1.01 -24.97 49.36
CA GLY A 244 2.47 -25.12 49.30
C GLY A 244 3.17 -24.52 50.54
N PRO A 245 4.45 -24.87 50.76
CA PRO A 245 5.16 -24.50 51.99
C PRO A 245 5.28 -22.98 52.15
N THR A 246 4.99 -22.50 53.36
CA THR A 246 5.14 -21.11 53.77
C THR A 246 6.60 -20.67 53.70
N ALA A 247 6.90 -19.75 52.78
CA ALA A 247 8.18 -19.05 52.77
C ALA A 247 8.33 -18.21 54.03
N VAL A 248 9.34 -18.50 54.84
CA VAL A 248 9.72 -17.71 56.02
C VAL A 248 10.13 -16.31 55.54
N PRO A 249 9.59 -15.22 56.12
CA PRO A 249 10.07 -13.87 55.78
C PRO A 249 11.52 -13.72 56.23
N PRO A 250 12.45 -13.24 55.38
CA PRO A 250 13.82 -13.01 55.80
C PRO A 250 13.85 -11.92 56.87
N SER A 251 14.58 -12.19 57.96
CA SER A 251 14.79 -11.24 59.04
C SER A 251 15.43 -9.93 58.52
N PRO A 252 15.16 -8.77 59.13
CA PRO A 252 15.73 -7.50 58.69
C PRO A 252 17.23 -7.45 58.98
N VAL A 253 18.04 -7.85 58.01
CA VAL A 253 19.48 -7.59 58.03
C VAL A 253 19.67 -6.10 57.84
N ASN A 254 20.17 -5.44 58.89
CA ASN A 254 20.48 -4.02 58.92
C ASN A 254 21.58 -3.69 57.89
N ARG A 255 21.18 -3.41 56.65
CA ARG A 255 22.08 -2.92 55.59
C ARG A 255 22.00 -1.40 55.55
N VAL A 256 23.10 -0.78 55.98
CA VAL A 256 23.40 0.63 55.77
C VAL A 256 23.15 1.00 54.30
N ASN A 257 22.58 2.19 54.07
CA ASN A 257 22.36 2.72 52.73
C ASN A 257 23.68 2.76 51.92
N SER A 258 23.78 1.84 50.96
CA SER A 258 24.68 1.96 49.82
C SER A 258 23.83 1.72 48.58
N GLU A 259 23.54 2.79 47.82
CA GLU A 259 22.87 2.65 46.53
C GLU A 259 23.68 1.70 45.64
N PRO A 260 23.04 0.82 44.84
CA PRO A 260 23.77 -0.03 43.93
C PRO A 260 24.50 0.85 42.91
N VAL A 261 25.83 0.86 42.94
CA VAL A 261 26.64 1.58 41.94
C VAL A 261 26.20 1.05 40.56
N PRO A 262 25.67 1.90 39.67
CA PRO A 262 25.20 1.45 38.37
C PRO A 262 26.35 0.82 37.58
N GLY A 263 26.09 -0.33 36.95
CA GLY A 263 27.06 -1.00 36.09
C GLY A 263 27.57 -0.05 34.99
N PRO A 264 28.74 -0.32 34.37
CA PRO A 264 29.44 0.65 33.52
C PRO A 264 28.57 1.23 32.39
N THR A 265 27.71 0.44 31.76
CA THR A 265 26.74 0.90 30.75
C THR A 265 25.63 1.80 31.30
N ALA A 266 25.19 1.59 32.55
CA ALA A 266 24.21 2.45 33.19
C ALA A 266 24.82 3.77 33.69
N ALA A 267 26.06 3.73 34.20
CA ALA A 267 26.83 4.93 34.55
C ALA A 267 27.13 5.80 33.30
N HIS A 268 27.56 5.16 32.21
CA HIS A 268 27.78 5.83 30.92
C HIS A 268 26.49 6.46 30.36
N ARG A 269 25.36 5.74 30.39
CA ARG A 269 24.06 6.30 29.98
C ARG A 269 23.64 7.49 30.85
N ALA A 270 23.83 7.44 32.16
CA ALA A 270 23.52 8.56 33.05
C ALA A 270 24.36 9.80 32.71
N ALA A 271 25.66 9.62 32.49
CA ALA A 271 26.55 10.69 32.02
C ALA A 271 26.10 11.29 30.67
N LEU A 272 25.63 10.45 29.73
CA LEU A 272 25.14 10.90 28.42
C LEU A 272 23.86 11.74 28.54
N VAL A 273 22.89 11.32 29.36
CA VAL A 273 21.69 12.10 29.66
C VAL A 273 22.07 13.47 30.24
N THR A 274 22.87 13.48 31.30
CA THR A 274 23.30 14.71 31.98
C THR A 274 24.09 15.66 31.08
N LEU A 275 24.87 15.13 30.13
CA LEU A 275 25.59 15.93 29.14
C LEU A 275 24.64 16.56 28.12
N VAL A 276 23.71 15.78 27.56
CA VAL A 276 22.73 16.27 26.57
C VAL A 276 21.82 17.34 27.20
N GLU A 277 21.38 17.15 28.44
CA GLU A 277 20.65 18.15 29.22
C GLU A 277 21.46 19.44 29.39
N ARG A 278 22.72 19.35 29.84
CA ARG A 278 23.62 20.50 30.01
C ARG A 278 23.91 21.26 28.71
N VAL A 279 23.94 20.58 27.57
CA VAL A 279 24.06 21.25 26.26
C VAL A 279 22.75 21.94 25.86
N ALA A 280 21.59 21.34 26.18
CA ALA A 280 20.27 21.94 25.95
C ALA A 280 20.00 23.20 26.80
N GLU A 281 20.57 23.30 28.00
CA GLU A 281 20.52 24.52 28.83
C GLU A 281 21.24 25.72 28.17
N GLY A 282 22.28 25.47 27.36
CA GLY A 282 23.16 26.50 26.79
C GLY A 282 22.89 26.86 25.33
N ILE A 283 22.12 26.05 24.60
CA ILE A 283 21.87 26.23 23.17
C ILE A 283 20.37 25.98 22.90
N ASP A 284 19.74 26.89 22.16
CA ASP A 284 18.39 26.68 21.65
C ASP A 284 18.34 25.52 20.64
N LEU A 285 17.91 24.35 21.12
CA LEU A 285 17.74 23.15 20.30
C LEU A 285 16.46 23.16 19.46
N ALA A 286 15.62 24.21 19.50
CA ALA A 286 14.47 24.32 18.59
C ALA A 286 14.89 24.36 17.12
N SER A 287 16.10 24.87 16.83
CA SER A 287 16.73 24.80 15.50
C SER A 287 17.07 23.36 15.05
N LEU A 288 17.00 22.38 15.95
CA LEU A 288 17.15 20.94 15.65
C LEU A 288 15.80 20.20 15.61
N ALA A 289 14.65 20.91 15.66
CA ALA A 289 13.33 20.29 15.67
C ALA A 289 13.18 19.23 14.57
N ALA A 290 12.36 18.20 14.84
CA ALA A 290 12.23 16.97 14.04
C ALA A 290 12.25 17.22 12.51
N GLY A 291 13.40 16.94 11.88
CA GLY A 291 13.60 17.07 10.44
C GLY A 291 14.30 18.34 9.93
N ALA A 292 14.64 19.30 10.81
CA ALA A 292 15.37 20.51 10.41
C ALA A 292 16.77 20.20 9.84
N VAL A 293 17.12 20.86 8.73
CA VAL A 293 18.45 20.78 8.12
C VAL A 293 19.43 21.55 9.00
N VAL A 294 20.41 20.84 9.58
CA VAL A 294 21.42 21.43 10.45
C VAL A 294 22.46 22.15 9.60
N SER A 295 22.68 23.45 9.83
CA SER A 295 23.76 24.19 9.19
C SER A 295 25.12 23.81 9.75
N SER A 296 26.18 23.86 8.93
CA SER A 296 27.55 23.55 9.35
C SER A 296 28.00 24.42 10.53
N THR A 297 27.70 25.72 10.49
CA THR A 297 28.03 26.67 11.57
C THR A 297 27.32 26.34 12.88
N PHE A 298 26.10 25.79 12.84
CA PHE A 298 25.38 25.38 14.05
C PHE A 298 25.88 24.03 14.58
N ALA A 299 26.22 23.09 13.69
CA ALA A 299 26.89 21.83 14.05
C ALA A 299 28.24 22.08 14.76
N THR A 300 29.06 23.03 14.28
CA THR A 300 30.32 23.41 14.95
C THR A 300 30.05 23.98 16.36
N LYS A 301 29.06 24.87 16.52
CA LYS A 301 28.70 25.41 17.85
C LYS A 301 28.27 24.33 18.84
N ILE A 302 27.44 23.38 18.41
CA ILE A 302 27.02 22.25 19.24
C ILE A 302 28.21 21.37 19.61
N THR A 303 29.10 21.09 18.67
CA THR A 303 30.31 20.27 18.93
C THR A 303 31.21 20.92 19.98
N ALA A 304 31.49 22.22 19.85
CA ALA A 304 32.27 22.97 20.84
C ALA A 304 31.62 22.99 22.23
N ALA A 305 30.28 23.15 22.30
CA ALA A 305 29.56 23.13 23.57
C ALA A 305 29.53 21.75 24.23
N ILE A 306 29.51 20.65 23.46
CA ILE A 306 29.68 19.29 23.98
C ILE A 306 31.05 19.15 24.63
N GLU A 307 32.12 19.54 23.92
CA GLU A 307 33.51 19.45 24.42
C GLU A 307 33.72 20.27 25.69
N GLU A 308 33.21 21.51 25.73
CA GLU A 308 33.25 22.39 26.90
C GLU A 308 32.50 21.77 28.09
N ARG A 309 31.25 21.33 27.91
CA ARG A 309 30.43 20.77 29.00
C ARG A 309 31.00 19.46 29.52
N VAL A 310 31.58 18.61 28.67
CA VAL A 310 32.29 17.39 29.09
C VAL A 310 33.53 17.73 29.92
N ALA A 311 34.32 18.73 29.51
CA ALA A 311 35.49 19.17 30.27
C ALA A 311 35.08 19.67 31.67
N VAL A 312 34.00 20.46 31.78
CA VAL A 312 33.45 20.91 33.08
C VAL A 312 32.92 19.76 33.92
N MET A 313 32.23 18.78 33.31
CA MET A 313 31.77 17.58 34.05
C MET A 313 32.94 16.74 34.58
N LYS A 314 34.06 16.66 33.84
CA LYS A 314 35.29 16.00 34.30
C LYS A 314 35.93 16.74 35.48
N THR A 315 36.12 18.06 35.39
CA THR A 315 36.76 18.84 36.46
C THR A 315 35.90 18.93 37.73
N ALA A 316 34.58 18.87 37.58
CA ALA A 316 33.62 18.80 38.70
C ALA A 316 33.50 17.40 39.33
N GLY A 317 34.20 16.37 38.83
CA GLY A 317 34.10 15.01 39.35
C GLY A 317 32.76 14.31 39.10
N LEU A 318 31.98 14.78 38.11
CA LEU A 318 30.65 14.25 37.77
C LEU A 318 30.70 13.06 36.80
N LEU A 319 31.88 12.71 36.29
CA LEU A 319 32.10 11.56 35.40
C LEU A 319 32.90 10.49 36.16
N PRO A 320 32.35 9.27 36.37
CA PRO A 320 33.13 8.15 36.90
C PRO A 320 34.30 7.78 35.98
N ASP A 321 35.41 7.32 36.55
CA ASP A 321 36.61 6.89 35.78
C ASP A 321 36.35 5.74 34.80
N SER A 322 35.23 5.02 34.96
CA SER A 322 34.76 3.97 34.05
C SER A 322 34.08 4.49 32.78
N VAL A 323 33.81 5.79 32.66
CA VAL A 323 33.12 6.42 31.52
C VAL A 323 34.14 6.97 30.51
N GLY A 324 34.14 6.42 29.30
CA GLY A 324 35.02 6.85 28.22
C GLY A 324 34.61 8.22 27.66
N ILE A 325 35.37 9.25 27.99
CA ILE A 325 35.13 10.65 27.57
C ILE A 325 34.95 10.79 26.05
N GLU A 326 35.82 10.16 25.26
CA GLU A 326 35.76 10.22 23.79
C GLU A 326 34.48 9.57 23.24
N GLN A 327 34.07 8.43 23.79
CA GLN A 327 32.82 7.76 23.44
C GLN A 327 31.61 8.62 23.81
N LEU A 328 31.63 9.25 24.99
CA LEU A 328 30.57 10.14 25.47
C LEU A 328 30.37 11.35 24.55
N VAL A 329 31.46 11.98 24.09
CA VAL A 329 31.42 13.09 23.11
C VAL A 329 30.86 12.62 21.76
N VAL A 330 31.32 11.47 21.26
CA VAL A 330 30.86 10.90 19.98
C VAL A 330 29.36 10.57 20.03
N GLU A 331 28.87 9.99 21.12
CA GLU A 331 27.46 9.65 21.29
C GLU A 331 26.58 10.88 21.45
N ALA A 332 26.98 11.86 22.27
CA ALA A 332 26.26 13.12 22.41
C ALA A 332 26.16 13.88 21.08
N ARG A 333 27.26 13.93 20.31
CA ARG A 333 27.28 14.51 18.97
C ARG A 333 26.33 13.76 18.03
N ARG A 334 26.36 12.43 18.04
CA ARG A 334 25.49 11.58 17.23
C ARG A 334 24.01 11.76 17.57
N GLU A 335 23.66 11.94 18.84
CA GLU A 335 22.28 12.13 19.30
C GLU A 335 21.74 13.55 19.08
N LEU A 336 22.60 14.57 19.15
CA LEU A 336 22.24 15.95 18.84
C LEU A 336 22.22 16.22 17.33
N LEU A 337 23.19 15.72 16.55
CA LEU A 337 23.43 16.11 15.15
C LEU A 337 23.14 15.02 14.10
N GLU A 338 23.19 13.74 14.46
CA GLU A 338 23.03 12.61 13.53
C GLU A 338 21.70 11.87 13.79
N LEU A 339 21.72 10.52 13.82
CA LEU A 339 20.54 9.66 14.06
C LEU A 339 20.49 9.06 15.48
N GLY A 340 21.33 9.55 16.40
CA GLY A 340 21.48 8.93 17.71
C GLY A 340 21.84 7.45 17.62
N THR A 341 21.33 6.69 18.59
CA THR A 341 21.46 5.23 18.68
C THR A 341 20.96 4.45 17.44
N LEU A 342 20.09 5.04 16.59
CA LEU A 342 19.65 4.39 15.34
C LEU A 342 20.74 4.30 14.27
N GLY A 343 21.71 5.22 14.27
CA GLY A 343 22.74 5.29 13.22
C GLY A 343 23.53 3.98 13.06
N PRO A 344 24.14 3.45 14.14
CA PRO A 344 24.83 2.16 14.13
C PRO A 344 23.93 0.98 13.74
N LEU A 345 22.70 0.94 14.26
CA LEU A 345 21.76 -0.16 13.99
C LEU A 345 21.30 -0.17 12.53
N LEU A 346 21.17 1.00 11.90
CA LEU A 346 20.87 1.11 10.48
C LEU A 346 22.08 0.72 9.60
N ALA A 347 23.31 0.97 10.06
CA ALA A 347 24.55 0.58 9.38
C ALA A 347 24.94 -0.91 9.57
N ASP A 348 24.40 -1.59 10.59
CA ASP A 348 24.69 -3.01 10.89
C ASP A 348 23.90 -3.94 9.94
N ASP A 349 24.58 -4.63 9.02
CA ASP A 349 23.97 -5.55 8.04
C ASP A 349 23.36 -6.83 8.65
N ASP A 350 23.69 -7.15 9.90
CA ASP A 350 23.02 -8.20 10.67
C ASP A 350 21.66 -7.72 11.20
N VAL A 351 21.41 -6.41 11.34
CA VAL A 351 20.10 -5.88 11.76
C VAL A 351 19.10 -5.94 10.60
N MET A 352 17.94 -6.56 10.87
CA MET A 352 16.79 -6.61 9.95
C MET A 352 15.74 -5.55 10.28
N GLU A 353 15.46 -5.35 11.56
CA GLU A 353 14.32 -4.58 12.04
C GLU A 353 14.66 -3.92 13.39
N ILE A 354 14.18 -2.69 13.60
CA ILE A 354 14.41 -1.90 14.81
C ILE A 354 13.06 -1.39 15.31
N HIS A 355 12.70 -1.72 16.55
CA HIS A 355 11.51 -1.18 17.22
C HIS A 355 11.92 -0.08 18.19
N VAL A 356 11.32 1.10 18.03
CA VAL A 356 11.47 2.26 18.90
C VAL A 356 10.15 2.50 19.62
N GLN A 357 10.20 2.58 20.94
CA GLN A 357 9.06 2.93 21.79
C GLN A 357 9.47 4.09 22.70
N GLY A 358 9.36 5.31 22.15
CA GLY A 358 9.85 6.54 22.74
C GLY A 358 11.34 6.51 23.07
N SER A 359 11.69 7.18 24.16
CA SER A 359 13.03 7.24 24.76
C SER A 359 13.35 6.06 25.70
N THR A 360 12.36 5.22 26.00
CA THR A 360 12.49 4.22 27.08
C THR A 360 12.96 2.86 26.60
N ARG A 361 12.62 2.48 25.37
CA ARG A 361 12.86 1.13 24.84
C ARG A 361 13.23 1.17 23.37
N LEU A 362 14.39 0.60 23.06
CA LEU A 362 14.89 0.36 21.72
C LEU A 362 15.27 -1.11 21.60
N VAL A 363 14.86 -1.76 20.51
CA VAL A 363 15.00 -3.19 20.33
C VAL A 363 15.42 -3.49 18.89
N ALA A 364 16.53 -4.20 18.70
CA ALA A 364 17.01 -4.61 17.39
C ALA A 364 16.84 -6.13 17.16
N PHE A 365 16.34 -6.49 15.99
CA PHE A 365 16.22 -7.87 15.51
C PHE A 365 17.36 -8.14 14.53
N ARG A 366 18.16 -9.17 14.80
CA ARG A 366 19.37 -9.52 14.04
C ARG A 366 19.26 -10.90 13.38
N LYS A 367 19.85 -11.11 12.20
CA LYS A 367 19.83 -12.41 11.49
C LYS A 367 20.50 -13.51 12.32
N SER A 368 21.61 -13.17 12.96
CA SER A 368 22.41 -14.08 13.81
C SER A 368 21.73 -14.53 15.11
N ARG A 369 20.64 -13.86 15.55
CA ARG A 369 20.01 -14.10 16.86
C ARG A 369 18.52 -14.40 16.77
N ARG A 370 18.09 -15.45 17.47
CA ARG A 370 16.67 -15.84 17.54
C ARG A 370 15.83 -14.96 18.45
N THR A 371 16.45 -14.20 19.34
CA THR A 371 15.80 -13.26 20.26
C THR A 371 16.25 -11.84 19.96
N PRO A 372 15.33 -10.86 19.96
CA PRO A 372 15.72 -9.46 19.80
C PRO A 372 16.64 -9.01 20.95
N THR A 373 17.55 -8.09 20.65
CA THR A 373 18.48 -7.51 21.62
C THR A 373 17.95 -6.15 22.08
N GLY A 374 17.94 -5.90 23.39
CA GLY A 374 17.67 -4.58 23.94
C GLY A 374 18.89 -3.69 23.74
N GLU A 375 18.70 -2.57 23.06
CA GLU A 375 19.77 -1.62 22.72
C GLU A 375 19.71 -0.40 23.65
N MET A 376 20.79 0.40 23.71
CA MET A 376 20.75 1.66 24.46
C MET A 376 19.71 2.60 23.84
N PRO A 377 18.63 2.97 24.55
CA PRO A 377 17.61 3.85 24.01
C PRO A 377 18.05 5.31 24.18
N PHE A 378 17.30 6.22 23.55
CA PHE A 378 17.58 7.66 23.59
C PHE A 378 17.62 8.23 25.02
N THR A 379 18.30 9.36 25.17
CA THR A 379 18.34 10.14 26.41
C THR A 379 17.00 10.81 26.73
N SER A 380 16.26 11.27 25.72
CA SER A 380 14.97 11.94 25.89
C SER A 380 13.98 11.68 24.72
N GLU A 381 12.70 12.01 24.91
CA GLU A 381 11.69 11.92 23.83
C GLU A 381 12.02 12.87 22.68
N GLU A 382 12.56 14.06 22.99
CA GLU A 382 13.01 15.03 22.00
C GLU A 382 14.17 14.47 21.18
N ALA A 383 15.10 13.73 21.81
CA ALA A 383 16.19 13.08 21.08
C ALA A 383 15.70 12.00 20.12
N ALA A 384 14.74 11.16 20.55
CA ALA A 384 14.07 10.20 19.67
C ALA A 384 13.35 10.91 18.51
N ALA A 385 12.60 11.99 18.80
CA ALA A 385 11.88 12.78 17.81
C ALA A 385 12.81 13.48 16.81
N ARG A 386 13.99 13.99 17.24
CA ARG A 386 15.01 14.55 16.35
C ARG A 386 15.54 13.51 15.36
N ALA A 387 15.95 12.35 15.86
CA ALA A 387 16.51 11.28 15.04
C ALA A 387 15.48 10.72 14.03
N LEU A 388 14.26 10.46 14.48
CA LEU A 388 13.19 9.93 13.62
C LEU A 388 12.64 10.99 12.65
N GLY A 389 12.57 12.26 13.06
CA GLY A 389 12.24 13.37 12.17
C GLY A 389 13.25 13.55 11.03
N ARG A 390 14.56 13.38 11.31
CA ARG A 390 15.60 13.39 10.28
C ARG A 390 15.46 12.23 9.28
N LEU A 391 15.13 11.03 9.76
CA LEU A 391 14.84 9.88 8.88
C LEU A 391 13.61 10.13 8.00
N LEU A 392 12.53 10.68 8.56
CA LEU A 392 11.33 11.02 7.79
C LEU A 392 11.59 12.10 6.74
N VAL A 393 12.34 13.15 7.06
CA VAL A 393 12.68 14.19 6.06
C VAL A 393 13.55 13.64 4.92
N ARG A 394 14.45 12.67 5.18
CA ARG A 394 15.15 11.94 4.10
C ARG A 394 14.19 11.15 3.21
N ALA A 395 13.12 10.58 3.78
CA ALA A 395 12.04 9.93 3.04
C ALA A 395 11.01 10.91 2.43
N GLY A 396 11.21 12.23 2.54
CA GLY A 396 10.28 13.24 2.02
C GLY A 396 8.98 13.39 2.82
N ALA A 397 8.97 13.01 4.10
CA ALA A 397 7.77 12.93 4.94
C ALA A 397 7.97 13.56 6.34
N SER A 398 6.88 13.63 7.11
CA SER A 398 6.85 14.05 8.51
C SER A 398 5.67 13.39 9.24
N PHE A 399 5.70 13.35 10.57
CA PHE A 399 4.54 12.94 11.36
C PHE A 399 3.47 14.05 11.29
N GLU A 400 2.30 13.75 10.71
CA GLU A 400 1.14 14.64 10.81
C GLU A 400 0.55 14.63 12.23
N ALA A 401 -0.21 15.69 12.58
CA ALA A 401 -0.80 15.87 13.92
C ALA A 401 -1.78 14.76 14.38
N SER A 402 -2.15 13.85 13.50
CA SER A 402 -2.93 12.63 13.77
C SER A 402 -2.37 11.39 13.06
N GLY A 403 -1.16 11.48 12.49
CA GLY A 403 -0.72 10.61 11.40
C GLY A 403 0.01 9.35 11.84
N ALA A 404 -0.46 8.21 11.34
CA ALA A 404 0.42 7.09 11.05
C ALA A 404 1.32 7.45 9.84
N VAL A 405 2.51 6.87 9.77
CA VAL A 405 3.46 7.02 8.67
C VAL A 405 3.85 5.65 8.13
N ASP A 406 3.89 5.54 6.81
CA ASP A 406 4.39 4.38 6.06
C ASP A 406 5.13 4.90 4.83
N VAL A 407 6.46 5.00 4.94
CA VAL A 407 7.33 5.58 3.91
C VAL A 407 8.63 4.79 3.79
N VAL A 408 9.32 4.93 2.67
CA VAL A 408 10.60 4.26 2.41
C VAL A 408 11.67 5.33 2.18
N THR A 409 12.82 5.22 2.86
CA THR A 409 13.95 6.14 2.67
C THR A 409 14.67 5.88 1.34
N PRO A 410 15.51 6.81 0.83
CA PRO A 410 16.32 6.57 -0.36
C PRO A 410 17.24 5.35 -0.25
N GLU A 411 17.64 4.98 0.97
CA GLU A 411 18.42 3.78 1.30
C GLU A 411 17.56 2.50 1.41
N GLY A 412 16.28 2.55 1.03
CA GLY A 412 15.35 1.41 1.03
C GLY A 412 14.79 1.02 2.40
N THR A 413 15.08 1.76 3.48
CA THR A 413 14.57 1.44 4.82
C THR A 413 13.12 1.90 4.94
N ARG A 414 12.21 0.99 5.28
CA ARG A 414 10.80 1.31 5.50
C ARG A 414 10.57 1.78 6.93
N ILE A 415 9.89 2.91 7.07
CA ILE A 415 9.53 3.55 8.33
C ILE A 415 8.03 3.41 8.52
N LEU A 416 7.63 2.51 9.42
CA LEU A 416 6.25 2.32 9.87
C LEU A 416 6.11 2.92 11.26
N GLY A 417 5.22 3.88 11.48
CA GLY A 417 5.07 4.47 12.81
C GLY A 417 3.74 5.15 13.04
N VAL A 418 3.44 5.45 14.30
CA VAL A 418 2.24 6.21 14.68
C VAL A 418 2.64 7.26 15.70
N ALA A 419 2.33 8.52 15.41
CA ALA A 419 2.51 9.61 16.37
C ALA A 419 1.75 9.29 17.67
N ALA A 420 2.38 9.56 18.82
CA ALA A 420 1.71 9.41 20.10
C ALA A 420 0.51 10.36 20.18
N ALA A 421 -0.61 9.91 20.76
CA ALA A 421 -1.76 10.76 21.00
C ALA A 421 -1.36 11.97 21.89
N PRO A 422 -1.97 13.16 21.74
CA PRO A 422 -1.66 14.31 22.59
C PRO A 422 -1.76 13.96 24.08
N GLY A 423 -0.63 14.05 24.80
CA GLY A 423 -0.52 13.70 26.22
C GLY A 423 -0.03 12.27 26.51
N ALA A 424 0.07 11.38 25.52
CA ALA A 424 0.75 10.09 25.64
C ALA A 424 2.26 10.24 25.41
N LYS A 425 3.09 9.58 26.22
CA LYS A 425 4.53 9.47 25.99
C LYS A 425 4.83 8.32 25.02
N GLY A 426 5.87 8.49 24.22
CA GLY A 426 6.44 7.42 23.40
C GLY A 426 5.87 7.34 22.00
N LEU A 427 6.62 7.88 21.04
CA LEU A 427 6.45 7.60 19.63
C LEU A 427 6.73 6.11 19.36
N LEU A 428 5.82 5.41 18.66
CA LEU A 428 6.02 4.01 18.25
C LEU A 428 6.46 3.97 16.79
N VAL A 429 7.67 3.47 16.52
CA VAL A 429 8.19 3.28 15.16
C VAL A 429 8.82 1.89 15.03
N VAL A 430 8.56 1.25 13.89
CA VAL A 430 9.24 0.09 13.36
C VAL A 430 10.01 0.53 12.12
N LEU A 431 11.33 0.35 12.15
CA LEU A 431 12.21 0.53 10.99
C LEU A 431 12.53 -0.86 10.45
N ARG A 432 12.13 -1.16 9.21
CA ARG A 432 12.46 -2.40 8.51
C ARG A 432 13.51 -2.11 7.44
N LYS A 433 14.71 -2.66 7.61
CA LYS A 433 15.78 -2.56 6.60
C LYS A 433 15.42 -3.44 5.39
N PRO A 434 15.77 -3.04 4.16
CA PRO A 434 15.53 -3.86 2.99
C PRO A 434 16.29 -5.18 3.14
N GLN A 435 15.61 -6.30 2.97
CA GLN A 435 16.23 -7.62 3.15
C GLN A 435 16.61 -8.19 1.79
N ARG A 436 17.89 -8.05 1.45
CA ARG A 436 18.48 -8.75 0.30
C ARG A 436 18.43 -10.25 0.54
N ILE A 437 17.63 -10.93 -0.26
CA ILE A 437 17.56 -12.39 -0.31
C ILE A 437 18.89 -12.90 -0.86
N GLU A 438 19.44 -13.96 -0.27
CA GLU A 438 20.64 -14.60 -0.79
C GLU A 438 20.35 -15.26 -2.15
N ALA A 439 21.23 -15.03 -3.12
CA ALA A 439 21.15 -15.71 -4.41
C ALA A 439 21.34 -17.23 -4.19
N SER A 440 20.35 -18.00 -4.62
CA SER A 440 20.35 -19.46 -4.52
C SER A 440 19.90 -20.05 -5.85
N THR A 441 20.51 -21.13 -6.31
CA THR A 441 20.09 -21.86 -7.51
C THR A 441 19.02 -22.89 -7.17
N LEU A 442 18.31 -23.41 -8.17
CA LEU A 442 17.38 -24.53 -7.98
C LEU A 442 18.07 -25.76 -7.37
N GLU A 443 19.36 -25.98 -7.65
CA GLU A 443 20.12 -27.06 -7.02
C GLU A 443 20.41 -26.81 -5.53
N ASP A 444 20.72 -25.57 -5.14
CA ASP A 444 20.91 -25.22 -3.73
C ASP A 444 19.62 -25.46 -2.94
N LEU A 445 18.47 -25.13 -3.55
CA LEU A 445 17.16 -25.39 -2.95
C LEU A 445 16.82 -26.89 -2.87
N VAL A 446 17.28 -27.71 -3.81
CA VAL A 446 17.20 -29.19 -3.71
C VAL A 446 18.12 -29.70 -2.59
N ARG A 447 19.35 -29.18 -2.47
CA ARG A 447 20.29 -29.56 -1.39
C ARG A 447 19.80 -29.13 -0.01
N ALA A 448 19.08 -28.00 0.10
CA ALA A 448 18.36 -27.58 1.31
C ALA A 448 17.05 -28.38 1.58
N GLY A 449 16.64 -29.24 0.64
CA GLY A 449 15.41 -30.02 0.70
C GLY A 449 14.13 -29.21 0.56
N LEU A 450 14.18 -27.99 0.01
CA LEU A 450 12.97 -27.17 -0.23
C LEU A 450 12.07 -27.82 -1.28
N LEU A 451 12.66 -28.41 -2.32
CA LEU A 451 11.96 -29.16 -3.37
C LEU A 451 12.75 -30.41 -3.80
N SER A 452 12.11 -31.33 -4.53
CA SER A 452 12.76 -32.51 -5.10
C SER A 452 13.44 -32.22 -6.44
N ARG A 453 14.45 -33.01 -6.84
CA ARG A 453 15.12 -32.83 -8.14
C ARG A 453 14.16 -32.98 -9.34
N ALA A 454 13.14 -33.83 -9.25
CA ALA A 454 12.11 -33.94 -10.29
C ALA A 454 11.33 -32.63 -10.47
N VAL A 455 10.94 -31.97 -9.38
CA VAL A 455 10.27 -30.67 -9.42
C VAL A 455 11.23 -29.56 -9.86
N ALA A 456 12.51 -29.64 -9.50
CA ALA A 456 13.52 -28.69 -10.00
C ALA A 456 13.65 -28.76 -11.53
N THR A 457 13.64 -29.97 -12.10
CA THR A 457 13.66 -30.18 -13.56
C THR A 457 12.41 -29.61 -14.21
N LEU A 458 11.21 -29.88 -13.67
CA LEU A 458 9.96 -29.30 -14.16
C LEU A 458 10.04 -27.77 -14.19
N LEU A 459 10.39 -27.16 -13.04
CA LEU A 459 10.41 -25.70 -12.91
C LEU A 459 11.48 -25.06 -13.82
N SER A 460 12.65 -25.67 -13.97
CA SER A 460 13.69 -25.22 -14.91
C SER A 460 13.19 -25.23 -16.37
N GLN A 461 12.55 -26.32 -16.80
CA GLN A 461 11.93 -26.41 -18.13
C GLN A 461 10.79 -25.39 -18.29
N SER A 462 9.96 -25.17 -17.26
CA SER A 462 8.91 -24.14 -17.26
C SER A 462 9.47 -22.73 -17.40
N MET A 463 10.60 -22.42 -16.74
CA MET A 463 11.30 -21.14 -16.93
C MET A 463 11.84 -21.04 -18.35
N ALA A 464 12.57 -22.03 -18.85
CA ALA A 464 13.10 -22.04 -20.21
C ALA A 464 12.00 -21.83 -21.27
N GLY A 465 10.89 -22.53 -21.17
CA GLY A 465 9.75 -22.42 -22.09
C GLY A 465 8.81 -21.24 -21.83
N ARG A 466 9.20 -20.26 -21.02
CA ARG A 466 8.45 -19.00 -20.78
C ARG A 466 7.04 -19.21 -20.20
N ALA A 467 6.92 -20.10 -19.21
CA ALA A 467 5.70 -20.27 -18.42
C ALA A 467 5.51 -19.13 -17.40
N ASN A 468 4.26 -18.77 -17.14
CA ASN A 468 3.85 -17.85 -16.09
C ASN A 468 3.68 -18.59 -14.75
N VAL A 469 4.38 -18.12 -13.71
CA VAL A 469 4.42 -18.81 -12.41
C VAL A 469 4.10 -17.84 -11.27
N LEU A 470 3.21 -18.28 -10.37
CA LEU A 470 2.85 -17.57 -9.14
C LEU A 470 3.30 -18.38 -7.90
N VAL A 471 4.09 -17.76 -7.04
CA VAL A 471 4.60 -18.34 -5.78
C VAL A 471 3.88 -17.74 -4.58
N ALA A 472 3.04 -18.52 -3.91
CA ALA A 472 2.34 -18.13 -2.69
C ALA A 472 3.10 -18.59 -1.43
N GLY A 473 3.18 -17.73 -0.41
CA GLY A 473 3.65 -18.14 0.91
C GLY A 473 3.69 -17.00 1.93
N PRO A 474 3.71 -17.29 3.25
CA PRO A 474 3.81 -16.23 4.26
C PRO A 474 5.20 -15.56 4.28
N MET A 475 5.30 -14.42 4.97
CA MET A 475 6.60 -13.76 5.20
C MET A 475 7.60 -14.73 5.84
N GLY A 476 8.85 -14.70 5.38
CA GLY A 476 9.90 -15.61 5.85
C GLY A 476 9.72 -17.09 5.47
N SER A 477 8.74 -17.46 4.64
CA SER A 477 8.52 -18.87 4.25
C SER A 477 9.61 -19.47 3.36
N GLY A 478 10.39 -18.63 2.67
CA GLY A 478 11.33 -19.05 1.62
C GLY A 478 10.82 -18.82 0.19
N HIS A 479 9.62 -18.25 0.00
CA HIS A 479 9.10 -17.92 -1.34
C HIS A 479 10.04 -17.01 -2.14
N GLY A 480 10.63 -15.98 -1.52
CA GLY A 480 11.58 -15.08 -2.17
C GLY A 480 12.84 -15.78 -2.67
N SER A 481 13.38 -16.74 -1.91
CA SER A 481 14.52 -17.58 -2.35
C SER A 481 14.14 -18.46 -3.54
N LEU A 482 12.91 -19.01 -3.57
CA LEU A 482 12.43 -19.76 -4.73
C LEU A 482 12.27 -18.86 -5.97
N VAL A 483 11.73 -17.65 -5.82
CA VAL A 483 11.67 -16.68 -6.93
C VAL A 483 13.07 -16.31 -7.43
N ALA A 484 14.03 -16.05 -6.53
CA ALA A 484 15.41 -15.76 -6.90
C ALA A 484 16.06 -16.93 -7.68
N ALA A 485 15.80 -18.18 -7.28
CA ALA A 485 16.30 -19.37 -7.97
C ALA A 485 15.68 -19.59 -9.35
N LEU A 486 14.38 -19.32 -9.48
CA LEU A 486 13.67 -19.37 -10.77
C LEU A 486 14.13 -18.25 -11.70
N ALA A 487 14.34 -17.03 -11.18
CA ALA A 487 14.82 -15.89 -11.96
C ALA A 487 16.26 -16.05 -12.47
N GLN A 488 17.11 -16.81 -11.77
CA GLN A 488 18.44 -17.22 -12.26
C GLN A 488 18.39 -18.31 -13.35
N SER A 489 17.22 -18.88 -13.63
CA SER A 489 17.02 -19.90 -14.68
C SER A 489 16.54 -19.30 -16.01
N PHE A 490 16.48 -17.96 -16.14
CA PHE A 490 16.19 -17.28 -17.40
C PHE A 490 17.40 -17.34 -18.34
N SER A 491 17.21 -17.01 -19.62
CA SER A 491 18.33 -16.91 -20.58
C SER A 491 19.01 -15.54 -20.50
N ALA A 492 20.32 -15.49 -20.74
CA ALA A 492 21.12 -14.27 -20.62
C ALA A 492 20.68 -13.14 -21.58
N GLU A 493 20.14 -13.51 -22.74
CA GLU A 493 19.64 -12.58 -23.76
C GLU A 493 18.32 -11.90 -23.37
N GLU A 494 17.57 -12.48 -22.44
CA GLU A 494 16.20 -12.05 -22.13
C GLU A 494 16.20 -10.75 -21.31
N ARG A 495 15.34 -9.79 -21.70
CA ARG A 495 15.10 -8.59 -20.91
C ARG A 495 14.29 -8.94 -19.67
N VAL A 496 14.91 -8.81 -18.51
CA VAL A 496 14.25 -9.00 -17.21
C VAL A 496 13.92 -7.65 -16.60
N VAL A 497 12.66 -7.43 -16.24
CA VAL A 497 12.25 -6.29 -15.41
C VAL A 497 11.81 -6.83 -14.06
N SER A 498 12.45 -6.39 -12.98
CA SER A 498 12.16 -6.80 -11.61
C SER A 498 11.49 -5.67 -10.84
N LEU A 499 10.31 -5.94 -10.30
CA LEU A 499 9.54 -5.08 -9.43
C LEU A 499 9.82 -5.45 -7.98
N GLN A 500 10.68 -4.64 -7.35
CA GLN A 500 11.24 -4.84 -6.01
C GLN A 500 10.37 -4.17 -4.95
N ASP A 501 10.28 -4.78 -3.77
CA ASP A 501 9.63 -4.21 -2.58
C ASP A 501 10.59 -4.23 -1.37
N ASP A 502 10.07 -4.29 -0.13
CA ASP A 502 10.89 -4.39 1.09
C ASP A 502 11.88 -5.58 1.10
N ASP A 503 11.57 -6.68 0.39
CA ASP A 503 12.45 -7.86 0.28
C ASP A 503 13.10 -7.86 -1.11
N GLU A 504 14.38 -7.48 -1.20
CA GLU A 504 15.09 -7.35 -2.47
C GLU A 504 15.43 -8.74 -3.04
N ILE A 505 14.83 -9.07 -4.18
CA ILE A 505 15.06 -10.31 -4.92
C ILE A 505 16.26 -10.11 -5.84
N PRO A 506 17.38 -10.85 -5.65
CA PRO A 506 18.53 -10.74 -6.53
C PRO A 506 18.19 -11.32 -7.91
N VAL A 507 18.31 -10.47 -8.93
CA VAL A 507 18.20 -10.86 -10.34
C VAL A 507 19.55 -10.52 -11.00
N THR A 508 20.43 -11.52 -11.09
CA THR A 508 21.82 -11.34 -11.56
C THR A 508 21.97 -11.40 -13.09
N HIS A 509 20.91 -11.05 -13.83
CA HIS A 509 20.91 -11.04 -15.30
C HIS A 509 21.56 -9.77 -15.87
N THR A 510 22.33 -9.91 -16.94
CA THR A 510 22.97 -8.79 -17.66
C THR A 510 21.94 -7.77 -18.16
N ASN A 511 20.80 -8.24 -18.68
CA ASN A 511 19.71 -7.43 -19.19
C ASN A 511 18.61 -7.17 -18.15
N ALA A 512 18.96 -7.12 -16.85
CA ALA A 512 18.03 -6.85 -15.76
C ALA A 512 17.84 -5.36 -15.48
N LEU A 513 16.59 -4.93 -15.34
CA LEU A 513 16.19 -3.59 -14.89
C LEU A 513 15.38 -3.72 -13.60
N SER A 514 15.82 -3.08 -12.50
CA SER A 514 15.08 -3.06 -11.24
C SER A 514 14.27 -1.77 -11.08
N ILE A 515 13.01 -1.90 -10.69
CA ILE A 515 12.06 -0.82 -10.43
C ILE A 515 11.45 -1.04 -9.05
N ALA A 516 11.41 -0.01 -8.21
CA ALA A 516 10.71 -0.09 -6.93
C ALA A 516 9.18 -0.07 -7.15
N LEU A 517 8.45 -0.98 -6.51
CA LEU A 517 6.97 -0.96 -6.46
C LEU A 517 6.43 0.30 -5.76
N GLY A 518 7.21 0.89 -4.86
CA GLY A 518 6.79 2.05 -4.05
C GLY A 518 5.84 1.68 -2.91
N PRO A 519 5.61 2.61 -1.96
CA PRO A 519 4.93 2.30 -0.70
C PRO A 519 3.39 2.22 -0.80
N SER A 520 2.79 2.80 -1.84
CA SER A 520 1.32 2.86 -2.00
C SER A 520 0.79 1.94 -3.09
N ALA A 521 -0.49 1.56 -2.99
CA ALA A 521 -1.17 0.74 -3.98
C ALA A 521 -1.17 1.36 -5.40
N ASP A 522 -1.31 2.69 -5.48
CA ASP A 522 -1.27 3.43 -6.75
C ASP A 522 0.15 3.50 -7.34
N ALA A 523 1.17 3.64 -6.49
CA ALA A 523 2.57 3.56 -6.92
C ALA A 523 2.88 2.16 -7.48
N ALA A 524 2.45 1.10 -6.81
CA ALA A 524 2.64 -0.28 -7.24
C ALA A 524 1.92 -0.59 -8.57
N ALA A 525 0.70 -0.09 -8.74
CA ALA A 525 -0.01 -0.16 -10.03
C ALA A 525 0.76 0.56 -11.14
N ASN A 526 1.19 1.80 -10.90
CA ASN A 526 1.92 2.59 -11.90
C ASN A 526 3.27 1.96 -12.26
N ALA A 527 4.03 1.48 -11.27
CA ALA A 527 5.28 0.76 -11.48
C ALA A 527 5.06 -0.51 -12.33
N THR A 528 4.01 -1.29 -12.03
CA THR A 528 3.63 -2.48 -12.81
C THR A 528 3.27 -2.14 -14.26
N ARG A 529 2.46 -1.10 -14.47
CA ARG A 529 2.06 -0.61 -15.80
C ARG A 529 3.24 -0.10 -16.62
N VAL A 530 4.18 0.61 -15.98
CA VAL A 530 5.40 1.10 -16.62
C VAL A 530 6.32 -0.07 -16.98
N ALA A 531 6.53 -1.02 -16.06
CA ALA A 531 7.33 -2.22 -16.29
C ALA A 531 6.82 -3.04 -17.49
N ALA A 532 5.51 -3.30 -17.57
CA ALA A 532 4.90 -3.98 -18.73
C ALA A 532 5.17 -3.24 -20.06
N ARG A 533 5.11 -1.90 -20.05
CA ARG A 533 5.36 -1.07 -21.24
C ARG A 533 6.83 -1.02 -21.68
N MET A 534 7.78 -1.43 -20.83
CA MET A 534 9.19 -1.61 -21.20
C MET A 534 9.43 -2.85 -22.10
N ARG A 535 8.38 -3.61 -22.43
CA ARG A 535 8.45 -4.87 -23.19
C ARG A 535 9.48 -5.86 -22.62
N PRO A 536 9.32 -6.30 -21.36
CA PRO A 536 10.12 -7.38 -20.79
C PRO A 536 9.84 -8.71 -21.51
N ASP A 537 10.87 -9.53 -21.67
CA ASP A 537 10.71 -10.98 -21.88
C ASP A 537 10.26 -11.68 -20.58
N ARG A 538 10.77 -11.16 -19.45
CA ARG A 538 10.56 -11.65 -18.09
C ARG A 538 10.15 -10.50 -17.16
N LEU A 539 8.98 -10.60 -16.54
CA LEU A 539 8.55 -9.67 -15.49
C LEU A 539 8.52 -10.38 -14.14
N VAL A 540 9.39 -9.96 -13.22
CA VAL A 540 9.51 -10.52 -11.86
C VAL A 540 8.83 -9.58 -10.87
N ILE A 541 7.99 -10.09 -9.97
CA ILE A 541 7.30 -9.28 -8.94
C ILE A 541 7.38 -9.97 -7.59
N GLY A 542 8.04 -9.34 -6.60
CA GLY A 542 8.23 -9.97 -5.28
C GLY A 542 6.99 -10.05 -4.39
N ALA A 543 6.03 -9.13 -4.55
CA ALA A 543 4.83 -9.08 -3.72
C ALA A 543 3.61 -8.56 -4.47
N LEU A 544 3.06 -9.41 -5.34
CA LEU A 544 1.82 -9.17 -6.07
C LEU A 544 0.62 -9.03 -5.11
N ALA A 545 -0.05 -7.89 -5.18
CA ALA A 545 -1.19 -7.52 -4.35
C ALA A 545 -1.98 -6.36 -4.97
N GLY A 546 -3.28 -6.28 -4.65
CA GLY A 546 -4.09 -5.09 -4.89
C GLY A 546 -4.13 -4.65 -6.37
N PRO A 547 -4.17 -3.34 -6.63
CA PRO A 547 -4.15 -2.78 -7.99
C PRO A 547 -3.01 -3.28 -8.89
N ALA A 548 -1.83 -3.60 -8.34
CA ALA A 548 -0.71 -4.16 -9.12
C ALA A 548 -1.05 -5.54 -9.71
N ALA A 549 -1.84 -6.37 -9.01
CA ALA A 549 -2.35 -7.63 -9.56
C ALA A 549 -3.24 -7.41 -10.78
N SER A 550 -4.06 -6.36 -10.75
CA SER A 550 -4.97 -6.00 -11.84
C SER A 550 -4.24 -5.43 -13.05
N GLU A 551 -3.19 -4.62 -12.86
CA GLU A 551 -2.33 -4.15 -13.95
C GLU A 551 -1.55 -5.30 -14.61
N LEU A 552 -0.98 -6.21 -13.79
CA LEU A 552 -0.26 -7.39 -14.27
C LEU A 552 -1.12 -8.30 -15.14
N VAL A 553 -2.30 -8.70 -14.63
CA VAL A 553 -3.19 -9.62 -15.36
C VAL A 553 -3.73 -8.98 -16.63
N GLY A 554 -3.93 -7.65 -16.64
CA GLY A 554 -4.21 -6.89 -17.85
C GLY A 554 -3.08 -6.97 -18.88
N ALA A 555 -1.85 -6.67 -18.46
CA ALA A 555 -0.68 -6.71 -19.32
C ALA A 555 -0.44 -8.11 -19.93
N LEU A 556 -0.67 -9.17 -19.16
CA LEU A 556 -0.64 -10.56 -19.66
C LEU A 556 -1.70 -10.80 -20.75
N GLY A 557 -2.93 -10.34 -20.55
CA GLY A 557 -3.99 -10.40 -21.58
C GLY A 557 -3.70 -9.57 -22.83
N GLU A 558 -2.87 -8.52 -22.71
CA GLU A 558 -2.35 -7.72 -23.83
C GLU A 558 -1.10 -8.31 -24.51
N GLY A 559 -0.61 -9.47 -24.05
CA GLY A 559 0.55 -10.16 -24.63
C GLY A 559 1.91 -9.68 -24.10
N ALA A 560 1.99 -9.22 -22.85
CA ALA A 560 3.26 -9.03 -22.16
C ALA A 560 4.07 -10.33 -22.06
N GLY A 561 5.38 -10.23 -21.86
CA GLY A 561 6.27 -11.38 -21.68
C GLY A 561 5.96 -12.18 -20.41
N SER A 562 6.66 -13.31 -20.25
CA SER A 562 6.37 -14.26 -19.17
C SER A 562 6.60 -13.66 -17.78
N VAL A 563 5.79 -14.10 -16.82
CA VAL A 563 5.73 -13.53 -15.47
C VAL A 563 6.17 -14.53 -14.42
N LEU A 564 7.01 -14.07 -13.49
CA LEU A 564 7.33 -14.76 -12.26
C LEU A 564 6.92 -13.87 -11.07
N ALA A 565 5.74 -14.13 -10.51
CA ALA A 565 5.19 -13.36 -9.40
C ALA A 565 5.28 -14.15 -8.08
N ALA A 566 5.48 -13.48 -6.96
CA ALA A 566 5.18 -14.00 -5.64
C ALA A 566 4.05 -13.21 -4.98
N THR A 567 3.32 -13.84 -4.06
CA THR A 567 2.30 -13.17 -3.25
C THR A 567 2.32 -13.66 -1.81
N ARG A 568 2.23 -12.71 -0.87
CA ARG A 568 2.30 -12.99 0.57
C ARG A 568 0.92 -13.40 1.09
N ALA A 569 0.75 -14.69 1.38
CA ALA A 569 -0.49 -15.23 1.93
C ALA A 569 -0.22 -16.47 2.83
N PRO A 570 -1.05 -16.75 3.85
CA PRO A 570 -0.88 -17.91 4.71
C PRO A 570 -0.97 -19.26 3.98
N THR A 571 -1.83 -19.33 2.95
CA THR A 571 -1.95 -20.50 2.06
C THR A 571 -2.30 -20.07 0.63
N LEU A 572 -2.14 -20.96 -0.35
CA LEU A 572 -2.53 -20.70 -1.74
C LEU A 572 -4.03 -20.37 -1.86
N ARG A 573 -4.91 -21.01 -1.09
CA ARG A 573 -6.34 -20.68 -1.05
C ARG A 573 -6.59 -19.21 -0.68
N HIS A 574 -5.85 -18.69 0.30
CA HIS A 574 -5.95 -17.28 0.70
C HIS A 574 -5.38 -16.34 -0.37
N ALA A 575 -4.27 -16.72 -1.02
CA ALA A 575 -3.69 -15.96 -2.14
C ALA A 575 -4.71 -15.79 -3.28
N LEU A 576 -5.30 -16.89 -3.77
CA LEU A 576 -6.24 -16.87 -4.89
C LEU A 576 -7.51 -16.09 -4.56
N ALA A 577 -8.07 -16.27 -3.36
CA ALA A 577 -9.24 -15.50 -2.91
C ALA A 577 -8.95 -13.99 -2.83
N ARG A 578 -7.77 -13.61 -2.30
CA ARG A 578 -7.34 -12.22 -2.20
C ARG A 578 -7.10 -11.59 -3.58
N LEU A 579 -6.33 -12.26 -4.46
CA LEU A 579 -6.09 -11.77 -5.81
C LEU A 579 -7.38 -11.64 -6.63
N THR A 580 -8.35 -12.55 -6.45
CA THR A 580 -9.68 -12.43 -7.09
C THR A 580 -10.39 -11.15 -6.62
N ALA A 581 -10.37 -10.87 -5.31
CA ALA A 581 -10.95 -9.64 -4.76
C ALA A 581 -10.20 -8.38 -5.24
N ASP A 582 -8.86 -8.42 -5.28
CA ASP A 582 -8.01 -7.33 -5.76
C ASP A 582 -8.34 -6.95 -7.21
N LEU A 583 -8.52 -7.93 -8.10
CA LEU A 583 -8.94 -7.71 -9.49
C LEU A 583 -10.32 -7.05 -9.60
N VAL A 584 -11.32 -7.57 -8.87
CA VAL A 584 -12.69 -7.05 -8.85
C VAL A 584 -12.75 -5.62 -8.30
N THR A 585 -11.99 -5.33 -7.23
CA THR A 585 -11.95 -3.99 -6.63
C THR A 585 -11.22 -2.97 -7.51
N ALA A 586 -10.14 -3.37 -8.19
CA ALA A 586 -9.33 -2.45 -8.98
C ALA A 586 -9.96 -2.05 -10.34
N ARG A 587 -10.86 -2.86 -10.90
CA ARG A 587 -11.51 -2.61 -12.21
C ARG A 587 -13.03 -2.61 -12.10
N PRO A 588 -13.67 -1.43 -11.94
CA PRO A 588 -15.13 -1.30 -11.91
C PRO A 588 -15.80 -2.01 -13.09
N GLY A 589 -16.81 -2.85 -12.80
CA GLY A 589 -17.52 -3.65 -13.79
C GLY A 589 -16.96 -5.07 -14.01
N THR A 590 -15.80 -5.42 -13.44
CA THR A 590 -15.28 -6.79 -13.49
C THR A 590 -16.11 -7.70 -12.60
N THR A 591 -16.70 -8.75 -13.16
CA THR A 591 -17.41 -9.75 -12.36
C THR A 591 -16.43 -10.69 -11.64
N VAL A 592 -16.88 -11.31 -10.55
CA VAL A 592 -16.05 -12.27 -9.80
C VAL A 592 -15.62 -13.44 -10.70
N ASP A 593 -16.50 -13.92 -11.58
CA ASP A 593 -16.19 -15.03 -12.46
C ASP A 593 -15.20 -14.63 -13.57
N ALA A 594 -15.33 -13.43 -14.14
CA ALA A 594 -14.32 -12.89 -15.05
C ALA A 594 -12.95 -12.72 -14.38
N ALA A 595 -12.90 -12.31 -13.11
CA ALA A 595 -11.65 -12.24 -12.34
C ALA A 595 -11.03 -13.63 -12.07
N ARG A 596 -11.85 -14.67 -11.86
CA ARG A 596 -11.39 -16.05 -11.71
C ARG A 596 -10.81 -16.60 -13.01
N GLU A 597 -11.50 -16.41 -14.14
CA GLU A 597 -11.01 -16.81 -15.47
C GLU A 597 -9.72 -16.08 -15.85
N ALA A 598 -9.63 -14.78 -15.55
CA ALA A 598 -8.43 -13.99 -15.79
C ALA A 598 -7.24 -14.45 -14.92
N LEU A 599 -7.46 -14.92 -13.69
CA LEU A 599 -6.41 -15.50 -12.85
C LEU A 599 -6.01 -16.91 -13.27
N ALA A 600 -6.97 -17.73 -13.73
CA ALA A 600 -6.70 -19.07 -14.22
C ALA A 600 -5.90 -19.05 -15.54
N SER A 601 -6.18 -18.09 -16.42
CA SER A 601 -5.44 -17.90 -17.68
C SER A 601 -4.12 -17.14 -17.52
N ALA A 602 -3.92 -16.37 -16.44
CA ALA A 602 -2.69 -15.63 -16.20
C ALA A 602 -1.49 -16.50 -15.78
N PHE A 603 -1.70 -17.64 -15.11
CA PHE A 603 -0.62 -18.45 -14.52
C PHE A 603 -0.73 -19.93 -14.88
N ASP A 604 0.29 -20.45 -15.54
CA ASP A 604 0.37 -21.87 -15.91
C ASP A 604 0.64 -22.77 -14.69
N LEU A 605 1.43 -22.28 -13.72
CA LEU A 605 1.73 -22.97 -12.46
C LEU A 605 1.59 -22.06 -11.24
N VAL A 606 1.05 -22.64 -10.17
CA VAL A 606 1.02 -22.06 -8.82
C VAL A 606 1.79 -22.93 -7.84
N LEU A 607 2.66 -22.29 -7.06
CA LEU A 607 3.55 -22.92 -6.08
C LEU A 607 3.16 -22.44 -4.68
N GLU A 608 3.08 -23.33 -3.68
CA GLU A 608 2.87 -22.94 -2.28
C GLU A 608 4.12 -23.26 -1.46
N VAL A 609 4.75 -22.26 -0.82
CA VAL A 609 5.95 -22.45 0.01
C VAL A 609 5.66 -22.08 1.45
N ALA A 610 5.88 -23.02 2.37
CA ALA A 610 5.70 -22.83 3.81
C ALA A 610 7.00 -23.16 4.58
N ARG A 611 7.16 -22.53 5.75
CA ARG A 611 8.16 -22.93 6.74
C ARG A 611 7.49 -23.87 7.74
N LEU A 612 8.00 -25.09 7.86
CA LEU A 612 7.43 -26.11 8.76
C LEU A 612 7.92 -25.91 10.20
N ARG A 613 7.38 -26.73 11.12
CA ARG A 613 7.63 -26.63 12.57
C ARG A 613 9.09 -26.91 12.96
N ASP A 614 9.84 -27.62 12.11
CA ASP A 614 11.28 -27.82 12.24
C ASP A 614 12.11 -26.59 11.80
N GLY A 615 11.45 -25.51 11.40
CA GLY A 615 12.05 -24.27 10.93
C GLY A 615 12.51 -24.30 9.48
N ARG A 616 12.31 -25.41 8.73
CA ARG A 616 12.78 -25.53 7.35
C ARG A 616 11.72 -25.08 6.34
N ALA A 617 12.16 -24.41 5.28
CA ALA A 617 11.32 -24.08 4.14
C ALA A 617 11.05 -25.32 3.27
N ARG A 618 9.81 -25.51 2.84
CA ARG A 618 9.35 -26.60 1.96
C ARG A 618 8.34 -26.06 0.95
N LEU A 619 8.48 -26.51 -0.29
CA LEU A 619 7.46 -26.40 -1.32
C LEU A 619 6.37 -27.42 -1.00
N MET A 620 5.19 -26.95 -0.63
CA MET A 620 4.06 -27.73 -0.15
C MET A 620 3.20 -28.30 -1.27
N ARG A 621 3.09 -27.58 -2.39
CA ARG A 621 2.44 -28.07 -3.61
C ARG A 621 2.99 -27.39 -4.87
N VAL A 622 2.79 -28.06 -5.99
CA VAL A 622 2.81 -27.52 -7.35
C VAL A 622 1.44 -27.83 -7.95
N ALA A 623 0.73 -26.86 -8.52
CA ALA A 623 -0.61 -27.04 -9.07
C ALA A 623 -0.82 -26.21 -10.35
N ASP A 624 -1.78 -26.59 -11.19
CA ASP A 624 -2.31 -25.72 -12.25
C ASP A 624 -3.63 -25.05 -11.80
N LEU A 625 -3.92 -23.84 -12.29
CA LEU A 625 -5.17 -23.13 -11.98
C LEU A 625 -6.25 -23.42 -13.01
N ARG A 626 -7.48 -23.66 -12.55
CA ARG A 626 -8.66 -23.87 -13.40
C ARG A 626 -9.90 -23.26 -12.77
N VAL A 627 -10.88 -22.90 -13.60
CA VAL A 627 -12.24 -22.59 -13.13
C VAL A 627 -13.10 -23.84 -13.31
N GLU A 628 -13.64 -24.36 -12.20
CA GLU A 628 -14.51 -25.53 -12.17
C GLU A 628 -15.79 -25.17 -11.41
N GLY A 629 -16.96 -25.33 -12.05
CA GLY A 629 -18.24 -24.94 -11.45
C GLY A 629 -18.33 -23.46 -11.05
N GLY A 630 -17.59 -22.59 -11.74
CA GLY A 630 -17.45 -21.17 -11.42
C GLY A 630 -16.47 -20.86 -10.27
N ALA A 631 -15.90 -21.86 -9.59
CA ALA A 631 -14.90 -21.67 -8.55
C ALA A 631 -13.48 -21.75 -9.11
N LEU A 632 -12.56 -20.89 -8.64
CA LEU A 632 -11.14 -20.99 -8.96
C LEU A 632 -10.50 -22.09 -8.10
N VAL A 633 -10.02 -23.15 -8.74
CA VAL A 633 -9.47 -24.36 -8.13
C VAL A 633 -7.99 -24.48 -8.52
N ALA A 634 -7.14 -24.78 -7.53
CA ALA A 634 -5.77 -25.23 -7.77
C ALA A 634 -5.78 -26.77 -7.80
N ARG A 635 -5.45 -27.34 -8.96
CA ARG A 635 -5.40 -28.79 -9.16
C ARG A 635 -3.97 -29.28 -8.95
N ASP A 636 -3.76 -29.95 -7.81
CA ASP A 636 -2.43 -30.36 -7.38
C ASP A 636 -1.79 -31.35 -8.36
N ILE A 637 -0.56 -31.04 -8.79
CA ILE A 637 0.34 -31.84 -9.64
C ILE A 637 1.36 -32.57 -8.76
N PHE A 638 1.90 -31.88 -7.76
CA PHE A 638 2.71 -32.44 -6.68
C PHE A 638 2.21 -31.94 -5.33
N THR A 639 2.24 -32.79 -4.30
CA THR A 639 1.94 -32.42 -2.91
C THR A 639 3.02 -32.94 -1.96
N PHE A 640 3.38 -32.12 -0.97
CA PHE A 640 4.31 -32.52 0.07
C PHE A 640 3.58 -33.32 1.15
N LEU A 641 3.99 -34.56 1.37
CA LEU A 641 3.46 -35.41 2.43
C LEU A 641 4.49 -35.51 3.56
N ILE A 642 4.03 -35.36 4.80
CA ILE A 642 4.84 -35.64 5.98
C ILE A 642 4.78 -37.16 6.21
N GLU A 643 5.91 -37.82 5.98
CA GLU A 643 6.06 -39.26 6.16
C GLU A 643 6.34 -39.59 7.64
N ARG A 644 7.19 -38.79 8.30
CA ARG A 644 7.58 -38.98 9.69
C ARG A 644 7.96 -37.66 10.35
N THR A 645 7.75 -37.56 11.65
CA THR A 645 8.41 -36.55 12.50
C THR A 645 9.38 -37.28 13.42
N ALA A 646 10.66 -36.94 13.34
CA ALA A 646 11.69 -37.55 14.19
C ALA A 646 11.58 -37.04 15.64
N ALA A 647 12.17 -37.78 16.60
CA ALA A 647 12.08 -37.45 18.02
C ALA A 647 12.61 -36.04 18.40
N GLY A 648 13.52 -35.48 17.60
CA GLY A 648 14.01 -34.09 17.73
C GLY A 648 13.13 -33.01 17.07
N GLY A 649 11.92 -33.35 16.62
CA GLY A 649 11.00 -32.43 15.94
C GLY A 649 11.31 -32.16 14.46
N ALA A 650 12.38 -32.74 13.91
CA ALA A 650 12.69 -32.66 12.48
C ALA A 650 11.62 -33.38 11.64
N ILE A 651 11.20 -32.76 10.54
CA ILE A 651 10.15 -33.30 9.67
C ILE A 651 10.78 -33.98 8.46
N GLU A 652 10.44 -35.25 8.27
CA GLU A 652 10.77 -36.06 7.10
C GLU A 652 9.52 -36.21 6.24
N GLY A 653 9.68 -35.99 4.95
CA GLY A 653 8.60 -35.95 3.98
C GLY A 653 9.11 -35.52 2.62
N SER A 654 8.36 -35.86 1.58
CA SER A 654 8.76 -35.62 0.19
C SER A 654 7.58 -35.13 -0.66
N LEU A 655 7.91 -34.59 -1.84
CA LEU A 655 6.93 -34.15 -2.84
C LEU A 655 6.53 -35.34 -3.70
N HIS A 656 5.28 -35.78 -3.58
CA HIS A 656 4.73 -36.88 -4.37
C HIS A 656 3.89 -36.34 -5.54
N PRO A 657 4.04 -36.91 -6.75
CA PRO A 657 3.18 -36.58 -7.88
C PRO A 657 1.77 -37.15 -7.69
N THR A 658 0.76 -36.38 -8.10
CA THR A 658 -0.66 -36.74 -7.95
C THR A 658 -1.21 -37.57 -9.11
N GLY A 659 -0.42 -37.82 -10.16
CA GLY A 659 -0.91 -38.40 -11.42
C GLY A 659 -1.47 -37.36 -12.41
N VAL A 660 -1.61 -36.10 -12.02
CA VAL A 660 -2.04 -35.02 -12.92
C VAL A 660 -0.87 -34.58 -13.80
N VAL A 661 -1.09 -34.52 -15.11
CA VAL A 661 -0.20 -33.85 -16.06
C VAL A 661 -0.80 -32.46 -16.34
N PRO A 662 -0.04 -31.35 -16.14
CA PRO A 662 -0.53 -30.02 -16.46
C PRO A 662 -0.52 -29.77 -17.97
N ALA A 663 -1.49 -28.98 -18.46
CA ALA A 663 -1.63 -28.66 -19.89
C ALA A 663 -0.35 -28.04 -20.49
N LEU A 664 0.34 -27.21 -19.70
CA LEU A 664 1.63 -26.60 -20.02
C LEU A 664 2.67 -27.60 -20.57
N VAL A 665 2.63 -28.89 -20.24
CA VAL A 665 3.60 -29.88 -20.77
C VAL A 665 3.56 -29.99 -22.28
N GLU A 666 2.37 -29.89 -22.90
CA GLU A 666 2.22 -29.92 -24.35
C GLU A 666 2.76 -28.63 -24.98
N ASP A 667 2.46 -27.46 -24.39
CA ASP A 667 2.99 -26.16 -24.81
C ASP A 667 4.51 -26.08 -24.69
N LEU A 668 5.09 -26.61 -23.61
CA LEU A 668 6.54 -26.66 -23.40
C LEU A 668 7.22 -27.57 -24.42
N ALA A 669 6.62 -28.69 -24.78
CA ALA A 669 7.13 -29.54 -25.86
C ALA A 669 7.10 -28.81 -27.21
N ALA A 670 6.00 -28.10 -27.52
CA ALA A 670 5.88 -27.28 -28.73
C ALA A 670 6.89 -26.11 -28.79
N ARG A 671 7.31 -25.58 -27.62
CA ARG A 671 8.35 -24.56 -27.47
C ARG A 671 9.79 -25.10 -27.46
N GLY A 672 9.98 -26.41 -27.63
CA GLY A 672 11.31 -27.05 -27.65
C GLY A 672 11.92 -27.37 -26.28
N THR A 673 11.13 -27.28 -25.20
CA THR A 673 11.53 -27.53 -23.81
C THR A 673 10.74 -28.73 -23.22
N PRO A 674 10.89 -29.96 -23.76
CA PRO A 674 10.05 -31.09 -23.38
C PRO A 674 10.31 -31.52 -21.92
N VAL A 675 9.22 -31.81 -21.21
CA VAL A 675 9.24 -32.37 -19.85
C VAL A 675 8.93 -33.86 -19.93
N ASP A 676 9.76 -34.71 -19.32
CA ASP A 676 9.51 -36.16 -19.24
C ASP A 676 8.20 -36.45 -18.46
N PRO A 677 7.15 -37.03 -19.08
CA PRO A 677 5.91 -37.34 -18.39
C PRO A 677 6.05 -38.36 -17.25
N ALA A 678 7.17 -39.09 -17.16
CA ALA A 678 7.41 -40.03 -16.07
C ALA A 678 7.42 -39.35 -14.69
N ILE A 679 7.78 -38.06 -14.59
CA ILE A 679 7.83 -37.34 -13.30
C ILE A 679 6.46 -37.17 -12.64
N PHE A 680 5.37 -37.27 -13.41
CA PHE A 680 4.00 -37.13 -12.91
C PHE A 680 3.37 -38.48 -12.50
N ARG A 681 4.04 -39.60 -12.76
CA ARG A 681 3.51 -40.93 -12.39
C ARG A 681 3.52 -41.09 -10.88
N ARG A 682 2.36 -41.42 -10.29
CA ARG A 682 2.27 -41.79 -8.87
C ARG A 682 3.29 -42.88 -8.55
N ALA A 683 4.02 -42.71 -7.45
CA ALA A 683 4.74 -43.82 -6.85
C ALA A 683 3.73 -44.93 -6.51
N LYS A 684 4.11 -46.19 -6.76
CA LYS A 684 3.30 -47.37 -6.45
C LYS A 684 3.42 -47.74 -4.98
#